data_AF-A0A501WHR4-F1
#
_entry.id   AF-A0A501WHR4-F1
#
_cell.length_a   1.000
_cell.length_b   1.000
_cell.length_c   1.000
_cell.angle_alpha   90.00
_cell.angle_beta   90.00
_cell.angle_gamma   90.00
#
_symmetry.space_group_name_H-M   'P 1'
#
loop_
_entity.id
_entity.type
_entity.pdbx_description
1 polymer ?
#
loop_
_entity_poly.entity_id
_entity_poly.type
_entity_poly.pdbx_seq_one_letter_code
_entity_poly.pdbx_strand_id
1 'polypeptide(L)'
;MRKILLALLALLVCQQAVFAQRTIETRLGYSYNDDFEFSDEWQYLSTDIYLFNGNKFTRVLNELETGRRKPKKKYGNVLEYLMITAQLKNMKVFGNDDIVYPLYNFAVEQDRNDYKTQVSDHQEVVRIIDKMPLGSANNNIDAVINAKAITNGQSDQVFNLVANQLMAISKLTTPSGAVLSLVGEFGNLLNARASRKEYKFSSTIRLYEGQDFDTRLHSVRIYVFVPNDVKKVDIKTVKLADYLQKNPNKLDRRQLEEMTGYKDYPYMVVANYKSLYKMDVLTGDEITLDLIEKRKQKIQAAYEQQLINDETYRQEKLFIEYLRSFADMKQNLNTYRLNYRNNSADINAKNLFGIVQEYKRLKGIFDARQKEFAKNSTYQNIFRKEYENILTNADLYLEGDHNLKNGKMLVNTLRELENDPKSWNTPEKREAALARLHAIELPKPEVLTASVEGEAIVRLTQKLEEQQYAEVFQKDVQRLGSTEANDETMPQRNALLEKASASKCQACREKVREVITDYNKRYDSFKLKQALKKKEELNQHAEATVFKFLKRQLCIENNLQTASATTDDALDQYISRMHEKNAELGKSIQMLDAMNKVELSEERLDKVLEYNARLQHQVQEVEKNFEVLYTLDKGLCSCDEAG
;
A
#
# COMPACT_ATOMS: atom_id res chain seq x y z
N MET A 1 26.15 65.75 -68.41
CA MET A 1 24.69 65.45 -68.46
C MET A 1 24.35 64.02 -68.91
N ARG A 2 24.92 63.46 -69.99
CA ARG A 2 24.61 62.07 -70.44
C ARG A 2 24.81 60.97 -69.38
N LYS A 3 25.86 61.05 -68.55
CA LYS A 3 26.14 60.04 -67.51
C LYS A 3 25.15 60.07 -66.33
N ILE A 4 24.59 61.24 -66.01
CA ILE A 4 23.59 61.41 -64.94
C ILE A 4 22.23 60.90 -65.42
N LEU A 5 21.91 61.12 -66.71
CA LEU A 5 20.68 60.62 -67.32
C LEU A 5 20.67 59.09 -67.44
N LEU A 6 21.82 58.47 -67.73
CA LEU A 6 22.00 57.01 -67.74
C LEU A 6 21.93 56.40 -66.32
N ALA A 7 22.46 57.09 -65.31
CA ALA A 7 22.33 56.66 -63.91
C ALA A 7 20.88 56.76 -63.40
N LEU A 8 20.13 57.80 -63.79
CA LEU A 8 18.72 57.94 -63.47
C LEU A 8 17.86 56.89 -64.20
N LEU A 9 18.18 56.57 -65.46
CA LEU A 9 17.49 55.50 -66.20
C LEU A 9 17.78 54.11 -65.60
N ALA A 10 19.01 53.86 -65.17
CA ALA A 10 19.37 52.62 -64.47
C ALA A 10 18.65 52.50 -63.10
N LEU A 11 18.52 53.60 -62.35
CA LEU A 11 17.75 53.63 -61.09
C LEU A 11 16.25 53.43 -61.33
N LEU A 12 15.68 54.01 -62.39
CA LEU A 12 14.26 53.83 -62.76
C LEU A 12 13.97 52.41 -63.27
N VAL A 13 14.92 51.76 -63.96
CA VAL A 13 14.80 50.36 -64.40
C VAL A 13 15.01 49.40 -63.23
N CYS A 14 15.89 49.70 -62.27
CA CYS A 14 16.04 48.91 -61.03
C CYS A 14 14.84 49.04 -60.07
N GLN A 15 14.13 50.19 -60.05
CA GLN A 15 12.89 50.33 -59.28
C GLN A 15 11.70 49.57 -59.88
N GLN A 16 11.76 49.19 -61.16
CA GLN A 16 10.71 48.35 -61.79
C GLN A 16 10.91 46.85 -61.57
N ALA A 17 11.99 46.42 -60.91
CA ALA A 17 12.23 45.02 -60.56
C ALA A 17 11.71 44.63 -59.16
N VAL A 18 10.93 45.47 -58.48
CA VAL A 18 10.08 45.03 -57.37
C VAL A 18 8.81 44.44 -57.97
N PHE A 19 8.93 43.26 -58.58
CA PHE A 19 7.78 42.40 -58.82
C PHE A 19 7.21 42.02 -57.46
N ALA A 20 6.17 42.73 -57.03
CA ALA A 20 5.33 42.33 -55.90
C ALA A 20 4.93 40.87 -56.11
N GLN A 21 5.51 39.99 -55.30
CA GLN A 21 5.22 38.58 -55.33
C GLN A 21 3.74 38.42 -54.96
N ARG A 22 2.95 37.84 -55.86
CA ARG A 22 1.53 37.51 -55.61
C ARG A 22 1.49 36.38 -54.58
N THR A 23 1.44 36.75 -53.30
CA THR A 23 1.41 35.82 -52.17
C THR A 23 0.01 35.78 -51.59
N ILE A 24 -0.39 34.64 -51.03
CA ILE A 24 -1.57 34.58 -50.16
C ILE A 24 -1.09 35.06 -48.79
N GLU A 25 -1.77 36.03 -48.21
CA GLU A 25 -1.48 36.47 -46.85
C GLU A 25 -2.32 35.70 -45.85
N THR A 26 -1.66 35.19 -44.80
CA THR A 26 -2.32 34.64 -43.63
C THR A 26 -2.50 35.73 -42.59
N ARG A 27 -3.74 36.16 -42.33
CA ARG A 27 -4.08 37.21 -41.36
C ARG A 27 -4.75 36.59 -40.12
N LEU A 28 -4.38 37.03 -38.92
CA LEU A 28 -5.06 36.63 -37.69
C LEU A 28 -6.42 37.32 -37.61
N GLY A 29 -7.52 36.55 -37.68
CA GLY A 29 -8.89 37.06 -37.61
C GLY A 29 -9.54 36.95 -36.23
N TYR A 30 -9.06 36.02 -35.39
CA TYR A 30 -9.54 35.84 -34.02
C TYR A 30 -8.48 35.18 -33.13
N SER A 31 -8.45 35.55 -31.85
CA SER A 31 -7.60 34.92 -30.83
C SER A 31 -8.39 34.79 -29.53
N TYR A 32 -8.36 33.60 -28.94
CA TYR A 32 -8.93 33.26 -27.64
C TYR A 32 -7.86 32.55 -26.81
N ASN A 33 -7.74 32.94 -25.56
CA ASN A 33 -6.97 32.21 -24.56
C ASN A 33 -7.93 31.87 -23.42
N ASP A 34 -7.90 30.63 -22.93
CA ASP A 34 -8.69 30.21 -21.79
C ASP A 34 -8.08 30.82 -20.52
N ASP A 35 -8.90 31.37 -19.64
CA ASP A 35 -8.45 31.96 -18.36
C ASP A 35 -8.10 30.89 -17.30
N PHE A 36 -8.15 29.60 -17.65
CA PHE A 36 -7.84 28.52 -16.73
C PHE A 36 -6.35 28.46 -16.40
N GLU A 37 -6.05 28.54 -15.10
CA GLU A 37 -4.71 28.35 -14.58
C GLU A 37 -4.38 26.87 -14.40
N PHE A 38 -3.43 26.38 -15.21
CA PHE A 38 -2.89 25.02 -15.05
C PHE A 38 -1.96 24.97 -13.83
N SER A 39 -2.00 23.87 -13.08
CA SER A 39 -1.07 23.63 -11.98
C SER A 39 0.37 23.45 -12.47
N ASP A 40 1.34 23.65 -11.58
CA ASP A 40 2.78 23.56 -11.86
C ASP A 40 3.30 22.14 -12.17
N GLU A 41 2.41 21.16 -12.21
CA GLU A 41 2.72 19.80 -12.65
C GLU A 41 3.27 19.78 -14.08
N TRP A 42 3.96 18.69 -14.44
CA TRP A 42 4.48 18.55 -15.79
C TRP A 42 3.34 18.52 -16.81
N GLN A 43 3.43 19.39 -17.82
CA GLN A 43 2.36 19.62 -18.79
C GLN A 43 2.76 19.15 -20.19
N TYR A 44 1.76 18.81 -20.98
CA TYR A 44 1.88 18.45 -22.38
C TYR A 44 0.96 19.30 -23.25
N LEU A 45 1.36 19.53 -24.50
CA LEU A 45 0.60 20.23 -25.52
C LEU A 45 0.13 19.25 -26.61
N SER A 46 -1.13 19.38 -26.99
CA SER A 46 -1.66 18.81 -28.23
C SER A 46 -2.26 19.93 -29.09
N THR A 47 -2.05 19.87 -30.41
CA THR A 47 -2.50 20.90 -31.34
C THR A 47 -3.35 20.29 -32.45
N ASP A 48 -4.62 20.68 -32.48
CA ASP A 48 -5.58 20.32 -33.51
C ASP A 48 -5.79 21.48 -34.48
N ILE A 49 -5.81 21.16 -35.78
CA ILE A 49 -5.98 22.12 -36.85
C ILE A 49 -7.19 21.77 -37.70
N TYR A 50 -8.04 22.76 -37.92
CA TYR A 50 -9.25 22.65 -38.73
C TYR A 50 -9.18 23.62 -39.89
N LEU A 51 -9.22 23.12 -41.13
CA LEU A 51 -9.42 23.95 -42.31
C LEU A 51 -10.91 24.03 -42.64
N PHE A 52 -11.40 25.24 -42.88
CA PHE A 52 -12.78 25.55 -43.25
C PHE A 52 -12.82 26.40 -44.52
N ASN A 53 -13.95 26.36 -45.23
CA ASN A 53 -14.16 27.08 -46.48
C ASN A 53 -13.06 26.79 -47.54
N GLY A 54 -12.48 25.59 -47.56
CA GLY A 54 -11.36 25.26 -48.46
C GLY A 54 -11.71 25.45 -49.94
N ASN A 55 -12.95 25.17 -50.34
CA ASN A 55 -13.46 25.44 -51.69
C ASN A 55 -13.34 26.92 -52.13
N LYS A 56 -13.24 27.87 -51.20
CA LYS A 56 -13.07 29.30 -51.49
C LYS A 56 -11.62 29.69 -51.82
N PHE A 57 -10.66 28.78 -51.78
CA PHE A 57 -9.31 29.07 -52.29
C PHE A 57 -9.33 29.42 -53.78
N THR A 58 -10.26 28.86 -54.54
CA THR A 58 -10.55 29.27 -55.93
C THR A 58 -10.78 30.78 -56.05
N ARG A 59 -11.55 31.37 -55.12
CA ARG A 59 -11.79 32.83 -55.09
C ARG A 59 -10.49 33.60 -54.82
N VAL A 60 -9.73 33.19 -53.80
CA VAL A 60 -8.46 33.83 -53.42
C VAL A 60 -7.47 33.85 -54.59
N LEU A 61 -7.30 32.72 -55.29
CA LEU A 61 -6.39 32.62 -56.43
C LEU A 61 -6.81 33.52 -57.60
N ASN A 62 -8.11 33.61 -57.90
CA ASN A 62 -8.62 34.46 -58.98
C ASN A 62 -8.55 35.97 -58.63
N GLU A 63 -8.74 36.34 -57.36
CA GLU A 63 -8.56 37.72 -56.87
C GLU A 63 -7.08 38.16 -56.93
N LEU A 64 -6.15 37.27 -56.58
CA LEU A 64 -4.70 37.52 -56.73
C LEU A 64 -4.27 37.81 -58.18
N GLU A 65 -4.94 37.18 -59.14
CA GLU A 65 -4.67 37.35 -60.57
C GLU A 65 -5.32 38.58 -61.20
N THR A 66 -6.45 39.03 -60.65
CA THR A 66 -7.25 40.17 -61.18
C THR A 66 -6.81 41.53 -60.64
N GLY A 67 -6.09 41.60 -59.52
CA GLY A 67 -5.70 42.85 -58.83
C GLY A 67 -4.80 43.85 -59.57
N ARG A 68 -4.23 43.56 -60.75
CA ARG A 68 -3.55 44.54 -61.65
C ARG A 68 -3.39 43.97 -63.07
N ARG A 69 -3.46 44.84 -64.09
CA ARG A 69 -3.44 44.56 -65.55
C ARG A 69 -2.75 43.24 -65.93
N LYS A 70 -3.53 42.29 -66.49
CA LYS A 70 -3.03 41.05 -67.10
C LYS A 70 -1.86 41.38 -68.05
N PRO A 71 -0.67 40.78 -67.89
CA PRO A 71 0.42 41.00 -68.83
C PRO A 71 -0.01 40.55 -70.23
N LYS A 72 0.17 41.42 -71.24
CA LYS A 72 -0.23 41.16 -72.63
C LYS A 72 0.51 39.98 -73.30
N LYS A 73 1.44 39.32 -72.61
CA LYS A 73 2.13 38.11 -73.09
C LYS A 73 1.98 36.98 -72.06
N LYS A 74 1.34 35.88 -72.47
CA LYS A 74 1.27 34.60 -71.73
C LYS A 74 2.65 33.93 -71.72
N TYR A 75 3.55 34.36 -70.85
CA TYR A 75 4.76 33.61 -70.56
C TYR A 75 4.46 32.60 -69.45
N GLY A 76 4.26 31.34 -69.85
CA GLY A 76 4.67 30.09 -69.17
C GLY A 76 4.26 29.76 -67.73
N ASN A 77 4.00 30.72 -66.85
CA ASN A 77 3.87 30.48 -65.41
C ASN A 77 2.41 30.29 -65.02
N VAL A 78 1.94 29.05 -65.13
CA VAL A 78 0.59 28.64 -64.69
C VAL A 78 0.68 28.15 -63.24
N LEU A 79 -0.28 28.55 -62.40
CA LEU A 79 -0.43 28.01 -61.05
C LEU A 79 -0.70 26.51 -61.13
N GLU A 80 0.08 25.72 -60.39
CA GLU A 80 -0.01 24.26 -60.40
C GLU A 80 -0.48 23.73 -59.04
N TYR A 81 -0.02 24.34 -57.94
CA TYR A 81 -0.38 23.90 -56.59
C TYR A 81 -0.62 25.06 -55.62
N LEU A 82 -1.42 24.79 -54.60
CA LEU A 82 -1.56 25.63 -53.40
C LEU A 82 -1.11 24.82 -52.18
N MET A 83 0.01 25.23 -51.59
CA MET A 83 0.60 24.57 -50.43
C MET A 83 0.31 25.37 -49.16
N ILE A 84 -0.17 24.70 -48.12
CA ILE A 84 -0.34 25.25 -46.78
C ILE A 84 0.64 24.56 -45.85
N THR A 85 1.45 25.33 -45.15
CA THR A 85 2.41 24.83 -44.16
C THR A 85 2.16 25.44 -42.80
N ALA A 86 2.53 24.72 -41.74
CA ALA A 86 2.61 25.25 -40.39
C ALA A 86 4.02 25.09 -39.83
N GLN A 87 4.45 26.08 -39.06
CA GLN A 87 5.71 26.06 -38.32
C GLN A 87 5.37 26.41 -36.88
N LEU A 88 5.78 25.55 -35.95
CA LEU A 88 5.53 25.78 -34.53
C LEU A 88 6.73 26.53 -33.94
N LYS A 89 6.46 27.70 -33.37
CA LYS A 89 7.50 28.55 -32.76
C LYS A 89 7.91 28.01 -31.40
N ASN A 90 9.15 28.30 -31.02
CA ASN A 90 9.73 28.00 -29.69
C ASN A 90 9.77 26.50 -29.35
N MET A 91 9.83 25.65 -30.37
CA MET A 91 9.86 24.21 -30.22
C MET A 91 11.27 23.65 -30.49
N LYS A 92 11.98 23.25 -29.43
CA LYS A 92 13.33 22.66 -29.54
C LYS A 92 13.37 21.12 -29.53
N VAL A 93 12.21 20.47 -29.67
CA VAL A 93 12.07 19.01 -29.50
C VAL A 93 12.82 18.23 -30.59
N PHE A 94 13.13 18.85 -31.73
CA PHE A 94 13.82 18.23 -32.85
C PHE A 94 15.11 18.99 -33.22
N GLY A 95 15.79 19.53 -32.22
CA GLY A 95 17.02 20.32 -32.40
C GLY A 95 16.78 21.83 -32.45
N ASN A 96 17.76 22.56 -32.99
CA ASN A 96 17.71 24.03 -33.11
C ASN A 96 17.02 24.53 -34.38
N ASP A 97 16.72 23.63 -35.32
CA ASP A 97 16.11 23.98 -36.60
C ASP A 97 14.57 23.84 -36.49
N ASP A 98 13.84 24.86 -36.95
CA ASP A 98 12.39 24.84 -36.94
C ASP A 98 11.82 23.82 -37.95
N ILE A 99 10.90 22.97 -37.47
CA ILE A 99 10.20 22.02 -38.33
C ILE A 99 9.03 22.70 -39.04
N VAL A 100 8.94 22.45 -40.36
CA VAL A 100 7.84 22.90 -41.20
C VAL A 100 6.96 21.71 -41.56
N TYR A 101 5.72 21.72 -41.07
CA TYR A 101 4.70 20.71 -41.33
C TYR A 101 3.93 21.07 -42.61
N PRO A 102 3.98 20.24 -43.66
CA PRO A 102 3.16 20.44 -44.84
C PRO A 102 1.74 19.97 -44.52
N LEU A 103 0.77 20.88 -44.37
CA LEU A 103 -0.58 20.51 -43.94
C LEU A 103 -1.45 20.06 -45.10
N TYR A 104 -1.40 20.82 -46.19
CA TYR A 104 -2.17 20.57 -47.40
C TYR A 104 -1.37 20.94 -48.64
N ASN A 105 -1.56 20.20 -49.73
CA ASN A 105 -1.12 20.59 -51.06
C ASN A 105 -2.25 20.29 -52.05
N PHE A 106 -2.96 21.34 -52.46
CA PHE A 106 -4.08 21.24 -53.40
C PHE A 106 -3.60 21.41 -54.83
N ALA A 107 -4.08 20.56 -55.73
CA ALA A 107 -3.89 20.75 -57.16
C ALA A 107 -4.73 21.93 -57.65
N VAL A 108 -4.14 22.75 -58.51
CA VAL A 108 -4.80 23.89 -59.15
C VAL A 108 -4.92 23.60 -60.64
N GLU A 109 -6.16 23.58 -61.12
CA GLU A 109 -6.46 23.48 -62.55
C GLU A 109 -6.85 24.84 -63.09
N GLN A 110 -6.42 25.13 -64.32
CA GLN A 110 -6.84 26.32 -65.03
C GLN A 110 -7.95 25.96 -66.02
N ASP A 111 -9.17 26.42 -65.75
CA ASP A 111 -10.30 26.30 -66.66
C ASP A 111 -10.51 27.63 -67.39
N ARG A 112 -10.12 27.67 -68.67
CA ARG A 112 -10.11 28.87 -69.53
C ARG A 112 -9.24 30.01 -68.96
N ASN A 113 -9.84 30.88 -68.15
CA ASN A 113 -9.25 32.09 -67.57
C ASN A 113 -9.29 32.11 -66.03
N ASP A 114 -9.97 31.14 -65.41
CA ASP A 114 -10.16 31.06 -63.97
C ASP A 114 -9.43 29.83 -63.42
N TYR A 115 -8.82 29.98 -62.25
CA TYR A 115 -8.23 28.89 -61.50
C TYR A 115 -9.30 28.19 -60.66
N LYS A 116 -9.23 26.87 -60.61
CA LYS A 116 -10.06 26.01 -59.75
C LYS A 116 -9.15 25.17 -58.87
N THR A 117 -9.42 25.17 -57.58
CA THR A 117 -8.71 24.34 -56.59
C THR A 117 -9.46 23.04 -56.38
N GLN A 118 -8.80 21.91 -56.55
CA GLN A 118 -9.36 20.61 -56.17
C GLN A 118 -9.19 20.42 -54.66
N VAL A 119 -10.28 20.65 -53.92
CA VAL A 119 -10.33 20.52 -52.46
C VAL A 119 -11.42 19.53 -52.12
N SER A 120 -11.08 18.45 -51.41
CA SER A 120 -12.08 17.50 -50.91
C SER A 120 -13.05 18.15 -49.93
N ASP A 121 -14.34 17.81 -50.03
CA ASP A 121 -15.41 18.32 -49.16
C ASP A 121 -15.28 17.80 -47.71
N HIS A 122 -14.55 16.69 -47.50
CA HIS A 122 -14.37 16.06 -46.18
C HIS A 122 -12.97 16.34 -45.61
N GLN A 123 -12.76 17.56 -45.14
CA GLN A 123 -11.54 17.90 -44.41
C GLN A 123 -11.69 17.50 -42.95
N GLU A 124 -11.07 16.40 -42.54
CA GLU A 124 -10.99 16.03 -41.12
C GLU A 124 -9.98 16.91 -40.37
N VAL A 125 -10.07 16.91 -39.04
CA VAL A 125 -9.10 17.56 -38.16
C VAL A 125 -7.71 16.98 -38.35
N VAL A 126 -6.70 17.84 -38.42
CA VAL A 126 -5.29 17.45 -38.49
C VAL A 126 -4.67 17.67 -37.11
N ARG A 127 -4.28 16.60 -36.43
CA ARG A 127 -3.49 16.69 -35.20
C ARG A 127 -2.01 16.65 -35.54
N ILE A 128 -1.38 17.83 -35.59
CA ILE A 128 0.06 17.89 -35.93
C ILE A 128 0.88 17.32 -34.78
N ILE A 129 0.51 17.63 -33.54
CA ILE A 129 1.25 17.24 -32.34
C ILE A 129 0.29 16.67 -31.30
N ASP A 130 0.69 15.55 -30.72
CA ASP A 130 0.01 14.93 -29.58
C ASP A 130 1.00 14.75 -28.42
N LYS A 131 0.65 15.33 -27.27
CA LYS A 131 1.37 15.19 -25.99
C LYS A 131 2.84 15.58 -26.07
N MET A 132 3.13 16.77 -26.59
CA MET A 132 4.48 17.34 -26.54
C MET A 132 4.77 17.90 -25.14
N PRO A 133 5.90 17.54 -24.50
CA PRO A 133 6.27 18.10 -23.20
C PRO A 133 6.45 19.62 -23.27
N LEU A 134 5.82 20.33 -22.34
CA LEU A 134 6.04 21.76 -22.14
C LEU A 134 7.07 21.95 -21.04
N GLY A 135 8.21 22.56 -21.38
CA GLY A 135 9.14 23.04 -20.37
C GLY A 135 8.52 24.16 -19.54
N SER A 136 9.01 24.34 -18.32
CA SER A 136 8.52 25.33 -17.34
C SER A 136 8.55 26.81 -17.79
N ALA A 137 9.18 27.12 -18.93
CA ALA A 137 9.32 28.49 -19.44
C ALA A 137 8.40 28.84 -20.64
N ASN A 138 7.77 27.85 -21.29
CA ASN A 138 7.08 28.07 -22.57
C ASN A 138 5.56 27.91 -22.44
N ASN A 139 4.91 28.87 -21.80
CA ASN A 139 3.46 28.84 -21.59
C ASN A 139 2.64 29.04 -22.87
N ASN A 140 3.24 29.53 -23.96
CA ASN A 140 2.58 29.80 -25.23
C ASN A 140 3.37 29.19 -26.40
N ILE A 141 2.73 28.29 -27.16
CA ILE A 141 3.24 27.80 -28.44
C ILE A 141 2.38 28.38 -29.55
N ASP A 142 3.05 29.16 -30.41
CA ASP A 142 2.44 29.83 -31.56
C ASP A 142 2.72 29.05 -32.83
N ALA A 143 1.67 28.65 -33.55
CA ALA A 143 1.81 28.16 -34.92
C ALA A 143 1.80 29.34 -35.89
N VAL A 144 2.81 29.43 -36.76
CA VAL A 144 2.79 30.27 -37.96
C VAL A 144 2.30 29.44 -39.12
N ILE A 145 1.23 29.92 -39.76
CA ILE A 145 0.62 29.22 -40.89
C ILE A 145 0.85 30.05 -42.14
N ASN A 146 1.39 29.41 -43.17
CA ASN A 146 1.72 30.06 -44.43
C ASN A 146 1.01 29.33 -45.57
N ALA A 147 0.31 30.09 -46.42
CA ALA A 147 -0.22 29.59 -47.68
C ALA A 147 0.58 30.15 -48.85
N LYS A 148 0.95 29.29 -49.79
CA LYS A 148 1.74 29.68 -50.96
C LYS A 148 1.17 29.05 -52.22
N ALA A 149 0.87 29.89 -53.20
CA ALA A 149 0.54 29.46 -54.55
C ALA A 149 1.84 29.23 -55.34
N ILE A 150 1.98 28.05 -55.93
CA ILE A 150 3.20 27.58 -56.61
C ILE A 150 2.91 27.45 -58.10
N THR A 151 3.72 28.11 -58.92
CA THR A 151 3.68 27.97 -60.39
C THR A 151 4.54 26.80 -60.85
N ASN A 152 4.30 26.30 -62.06
CA ASN A 152 5.14 25.29 -62.71
C ASN A 152 6.65 25.64 -62.74
N GLY A 153 7.01 26.92 -62.91
CA GLY A 153 8.40 27.41 -62.85
C GLY A 153 9.00 27.50 -61.43
N GLN A 154 8.19 27.28 -60.40
CA GLN A 154 8.59 27.23 -58.98
C GLN A 154 8.55 25.81 -58.42
N SER A 155 8.50 24.81 -59.30
CA SER A 155 8.41 23.40 -58.96
C SER A 155 9.47 22.91 -57.97
N ASP A 156 10.68 23.47 -58.00
CA ASP A 156 11.75 23.03 -57.11
C ASP A 156 11.54 23.45 -55.65
N GLN A 157 10.60 24.37 -55.37
CA GLN A 157 10.38 24.86 -54.00
C GLN A 157 9.86 23.78 -53.05
N VAL A 158 8.99 22.87 -53.51
CA VAL A 158 8.50 21.76 -52.69
C VAL A 158 9.62 20.74 -52.45
N PHE A 159 10.42 20.45 -53.47
CA PHE A 159 11.58 19.55 -53.34
C PHE A 159 12.63 20.13 -52.39
N ASN A 160 12.91 21.43 -52.49
CA ASN A 160 13.83 22.13 -51.59
C ASN A 160 13.32 22.15 -50.15
N LEU A 161 12.01 22.33 -49.93
CA LEU A 161 11.42 22.23 -48.59
C LEU A 161 11.66 20.84 -48.01
N VAL A 162 11.30 19.79 -48.74
CA VAL A 162 11.48 18.40 -48.29
C VAL A 162 12.96 18.08 -48.04
N ALA A 163 13.84 18.44 -48.98
CA ALA A 163 15.28 18.20 -48.84
C ALA A 163 15.87 18.90 -47.63
N ASN A 164 15.52 20.17 -47.39
CA ASN A 164 15.99 20.92 -46.22
C ASN A 164 15.50 20.29 -44.91
N GLN A 165 14.24 19.84 -44.85
CA GLN A 165 13.68 19.20 -43.67
C GLN A 165 14.32 17.82 -43.41
N LEU A 166 14.55 17.02 -44.44
CA LEU A 166 15.24 15.73 -44.31
C LEU A 166 16.71 15.91 -43.88
N MET A 167 17.39 16.92 -44.39
CA MET A 167 18.76 17.29 -43.96
C MET A 167 18.82 17.80 -42.52
N ALA A 168 17.76 18.47 -42.04
CA ALA A 168 17.65 18.86 -40.63
C ALA A 168 17.44 17.63 -39.75
N ILE A 169 16.51 16.75 -40.14
CA ILE A 169 16.22 15.49 -39.46
C ILE A 169 17.44 14.57 -39.39
N SER A 170 18.25 14.48 -40.45
CA SER A 170 19.43 13.61 -40.49
C SER A 170 20.53 14.01 -39.51
N LYS A 171 20.50 15.24 -38.98
CA LYS A 171 21.46 15.70 -37.96
C LYS A 171 21.06 15.28 -36.54
N LEU A 172 19.88 14.70 -36.35
CA LEU A 172 19.43 14.18 -35.07
C LEU A 172 20.20 12.90 -34.71
N THR A 173 20.84 12.89 -33.55
CA THR A 173 21.61 11.74 -33.06
C THR A 173 20.73 10.55 -32.66
N THR A 174 19.48 10.80 -32.28
CA THR A 174 18.49 9.80 -31.83
C THR A 174 17.09 10.14 -32.36
N PRO A 175 16.77 9.76 -33.61
CA PRO A 175 15.46 10.07 -34.19
C PRO A 175 14.35 9.28 -33.46
N SER A 176 13.31 9.99 -33.00
CA SER A 176 12.14 9.39 -32.37
C SER A 176 11.16 8.84 -33.43
N GLY A 177 10.22 7.96 -33.03
CA GLY A 177 9.15 7.48 -33.94
C GLY A 177 8.30 8.61 -34.53
N ALA A 178 8.16 9.71 -33.79
CA ALA A 178 7.57 10.97 -34.23
C ALA A 178 8.29 11.58 -35.45
N VAL A 179 9.64 11.59 -35.44
CA VAL A 179 10.47 12.06 -36.57
C VAL A 179 10.29 11.17 -37.79
N LEU A 180 10.27 9.85 -37.61
CA LEU A 180 10.05 8.91 -38.71
C LEU A 180 8.67 9.06 -39.35
N SER A 181 7.64 9.35 -38.54
CA SER A 181 6.30 9.65 -39.05
C SER A 181 6.29 10.91 -39.93
N LEU A 182 7.04 11.94 -39.52
CA LEU A 182 7.20 13.16 -40.32
C LEU A 182 7.96 12.90 -41.64
N VAL A 183 8.99 12.05 -41.63
CA VAL A 183 9.67 11.60 -42.87
C VAL A 183 8.68 10.90 -43.81
N GLY A 184 7.81 10.04 -43.27
CA GLY A 184 6.72 9.41 -44.03
C GLY A 184 5.79 10.44 -44.67
N GLU A 185 5.41 11.49 -43.95
CA GLU A 185 4.56 12.57 -44.45
C GLU A 185 5.22 13.38 -45.59
N PHE A 186 6.53 13.64 -45.50
CA PHE A 186 7.27 14.23 -46.62
C PHE A 186 7.29 13.32 -47.85
N GLY A 187 7.44 12.00 -47.67
CA GLY A 187 7.31 11.02 -48.74
C GLY A 187 5.92 11.02 -49.39
N ASN A 188 4.87 11.07 -48.58
CA ASN A 188 3.48 11.15 -49.04
C ASN A 188 3.23 12.44 -49.84
N LEU A 189 3.76 13.58 -49.41
CA LEU A 189 3.68 14.85 -50.15
C LEU A 189 4.32 14.73 -51.54
N LEU A 190 5.52 14.13 -51.64
CA LEU A 190 6.20 13.92 -52.91
C LEU A 190 5.40 12.99 -53.84
N ASN A 191 4.83 11.91 -53.30
CA ASN A 191 4.02 10.96 -54.06
C ASN A 191 2.70 11.58 -54.56
N ALA A 192 1.99 12.30 -53.70
CA ALA A 192 0.76 13.01 -54.06
C ALA A 192 1.02 14.05 -55.15
N ARG A 193 2.14 14.78 -55.05
CA ARG A 193 2.58 15.70 -56.09
C ARG A 193 2.87 14.99 -57.42
N ALA A 194 3.66 13.91 -57.40
CA ALA A 194 3.99 13.14 -58.61
C ALA A 194 2.74 12.61 -59.32
N SER A 195 1.70 12.26 -58.56
CA SER A 195 0.41 11.79 -59.06
C SER A 195 -0.64 12.88 -59.29
N ARG A 196 -0.30 14.17 -59.08
CA ARG A 196 -1.21 15.33 -59.14
C ARG A 196 -2.48 15.18 -58.31
N LYS A 197 -2.37 14.54 -57.14
CA LYS A 197 -3.46 14.36 -56.18
C LYS A 197 -3.36 15.37 -55.05
N GLU A 198 -4.48 15.63 -54.40
CA GLU A 198 -4.52 16.34 -53.12
C GLU A 198 -3.68 15.60 -52.09
N TYR A 199 -2.81 16.34 -51.40
CA TYR A 199 -2.13 15.88 -50.20
C TYR A 199 -2.75 16.53 -48.97
N LYS A 200 -2.94 15.72 -47.94
CA LYS A 200 -3.38 16.13 -46.61
C LYS A 200 -2.49 15.42 -45.59
N PHE A 201 -1.99 16.17 -44.62
CA PHE A 201 -1.26 15.62 -43.49
C PHE A 201 -2.19 14.70 -42.68
N SER A 202 -1.76 13.46 -42.47
CA SER A 202 -2.60 12.42 -41.87
C SER A 202 -2.01 11.80 -40.61
N SER A 203 -0.69 11.90 -40.43
CA SER A 203 0.02 11.35 -39.29
C SER A 203 -0.21 12.18 -38.04
N THR A 204 -0.38 11.53 -36.90
CA THR A 204 -0.34 12.21 -35.59
C THR A 204 1.06 12.03 -35.02
N ILE A 205 1.77 13.13 -34.78
CA ILE A 205 3.11 13.07 -34.17
C ILE A 205 2.94 12.97 -32.65
N ARG A 206 2.95 11.74 -32.14
CA ARG A 206 2.87 11.46 -30.70
C ARG A 206 4.28 11.37 -30.12
N LEU A 207 4.56 12.20 -29.13
CA LEU A 207 5.87 12.22 -28.44
C LEU A 207 5.86 11.46 -27.11
N TYR A 208 4.69 11.34 -26.48
CA TYR A 208 4.54 10.60 -25.23
C TYR A 208 3.33 9.66 -25.28
N GLU A 209 3.53 8.42 -24.84
CA GLU A 209 2.50 7.39 -24.75
C GLU A 209 2.07 7.15 -23.30
N GLY A 210 0.89 7.63 -22.97
CA GLY A 210 0.17 7.31 -21.72
C GLY A 210 -1.34 7.40 -21.93
N GLN A 211 -2.11 6.73 -21.08
CA GLN A 211 -3.57 6.66 -21.18
C GLN A 211 -4.24 7.90 -20.55
N ASP A 212 -5.42 8.27 -21.06
CA ASP A 212 -6.40 9.16 -20.42
C ASP A 212 -5.87 10.43 -19.75
N PHE A 213 -5.15 11.23 -20.53
CA PHE A 213 -4.76 12.58 -20.16
C PHE A 213 -5.99 13.48 -20.08
N ASP A 214 -6.15 14.18 -18.95
CA ASP A 214 -7.15 15.24 -18.81
C ASP A 214 -6.70 16.43 -19.67
N THR A 215 -7.26 16.49 -20.87
CA THR A 215 -6.96 17.51 -21.88
C THR A 215 -7.94 18.66 -21.75
N ARG A 216 -7.41 19.89 -21.74
CA ARG A 216 -8.20 21.11 -21.64
C ARG A 216 -7.70 22.15 -22.63
N LEU A 217 -8.63 22.84 -23.26
CA LEU A 217 -8.38 23.91 -24.21
C LEU A 217 -7.60 25.03 -23.52
N HIS A 218 -6.52 25.46 -24.16
CA HIS A 218 -5.66 26.53 -23.70
C HIS A 218 -5.80 27.78 -24.57
N SER A 219 -5.81 27.61 -25.89
CA SER A 219 -5.93 28.75 -26.81
C SER A 219 -6.50 28.33 -28.15
N VAL A 220 -7.25 29.24 -28.78
CA VAL A 220 -7.73 29.10 -30.16
C VAL A 220 -7.32 30.31 -30.97
N ARG A 221 -6.72 30.08 -32.13
CA ARG A 221 -6.38 31.12 -33.10
C ARG A 221 -7.01 30.82 -34.44
N ILE A 222 -7.66 31.82 -35.03
CA ILE A 222 -8.25 31.69 -36.36
C ILE A 222 -7.46 32.55 -37.34
N TYR A 223 -6.88 31.88 -38.32
CA TYR A 223 -6.12 32.48 -39.39
C TYR A 223 -6.92 32.45 -40.69
N VAL A 224 -7.02 33.57 -41.37
CA VAL A 224 -7.77 33.70 -42.61
C VAL A 224 -6.82 33.93 -43.76
N PHE A 225 -7.05 33.21 -44.87
CA PHE A 225 -6.24 33.30 -46.07
C PHE A 225 -6.87 34.29 -47.05
N VAL A 226 -6.19 35.40 -47.28
CA VAL A 226 -6.70 36.49 -48.11
C VAL A 226 -5.66 36.93 -49.15
N PRO A 227 -6.10 37.54 -50.26
CA PRO A 227 -5.18 38.22 -51.16
C PRO A 227 -4.57 39.48 -50.49
N ASN A 228 -3.42 39.94 -51.01
CA ASN A 228 -2.64 41.05 -50.44
C ASN A 228 -3.39 42.40 -50.33
N ASP A 229 -4.49 42.60 -51.06
CA ASP A 229 -5.28 43.84 -51.08
C ASP A 229 -6.30 43.92 -49.93
N VAL A 230 -6.62 42.80 -49.28
CA VAL A 230 -7.53 42.75 -48.12
C VAL A 230 -6.79 43.22 -46.87
N LYS A 231 -7.07 44.45 -46.43
CA LYS A 231 -6.34 45.08 -45.32
C LYS A 231 -6.70 44.57 -43.92
N LYS A 232 -7.94 44.13 -43.71
CA LYS A 232 -8.43 43.72 -42.38
C LYS A 232 -9.43 42.57 -42.52
N VAL A 233 -9.33 41.63 -41.58
CA VAL A 233 -10.27 40.52 -41.42
C VAL A 233 -10.77 40.56 -39.99
N ASP A 234 -12.08 40.47 -39.79
CA ASP A 234 -12.71 40.51 -38.47
C ASP A 234 -13.75 39.39 -38.37
N ILE A 235 -13.65 38.57 -37.33
CA ILE A 235 -14.53 37.42 -37.08
C ILE A 235 -15.37 37.74 -35.86
N LYS A 236 -16.70 37.53 -35.97
CA LYS A 236 -17.63 37.81 -34.87
C LYS A 236 -17.31 36.93 -33.66
N THR A 237 -17.10 37.56 -32.51
CA THR A 237 -16.49 36.90 -31.34
C THR A 237 -17.49 36.33 -30.34
N VAL A 238 -18.69 36.90 -30.21
CA VAL A 238 -19.59 36.64 -29.08
C VAL A 238 -20.04 35.17 -28.98
N LYS A 239 -20.55 34.58 -30.06
CA LYS A 239 -21.02 33.18 -30.07
C LYS A 239 -19.86 32.18 -29.97
N LEU A 240 -18.75 32.50 -30.61
CA LEU A 240 -17.56 31.67 -30.62
C LEU A 240 -16.91 31.61 -29.23
N ALA A 241 -16.76 32.75 -28.54
CA ALA A 241 -16.21 32.78 -27.19
C ALA A 241 -17.04 31.95 -26.20
N ASP A 242 -18.37 32.09 -26.21
CA ASP A 242 -19.27 31.30 -25.36
C ASP A 242 -19.17 29.79 -25.64
N TYR A 243 -19.07 29.40 -26.91
CA TYR A 243 -18.88 28.01 -27.30
C TYR A 243 -17.54 27.44 -26.80
N LEU A 244 -16.44 28.18 -26.97
CA LEU A 244 -15.10 27.74 -26.54
C LEU A 244 -15.03 27.58 -25.02
N GLN A 245 -15.62 28.50 -24.26
CA GLN A 245 -15.66 28.44 -22.80
C GLN A 245 -16.50 27.25 -22.27
N LYS A 246 -17.59 26.91 -22.95
CA LYS A 246 -18.48 25.79 -22.57
C LYS A 246 -17.94 24.41 -22.98
N ASN A 247 -17.03 24.34 -23.95
CA ASN A 247 -16.53 23.08 -24.51
C ASN A 247 -15.00 22.98 -24.40
N PRO A 248 -14.43 23.03 -23.18
CA PRO A 248 -12.99 23.10 -23.00
C PRO A 248 -12.27 21.78 -23.32
N ASN A 249 -12.95 20.63 -23.29
CA ASN A 249 -12.24 19.34 -23.43
C ASN A 249 -12.09 18.88 -24.88
N LYS A 250 -12.99 19.29 -25.77
CA LYS A 250 -12.97 18.91 -27.19
C LYS A 250 -13.85 19.82 -28.01
N LEU A 251 -13.33 20.28 -29.15
CA LEU A 251 -14.11 21.08 -30.11
C LEU A 251 -14.74 20.18 -31.19
N ASP A 252 -16.07 20.26 -31.30
CA ASP A 252 -16.80 19.72 -32.45
C ASP A 252 -16.62 20.61 -33.68
N ARG A 253 -16.34 19.99 -34.84
CA ARG A 253 -16.05 20.70 -36.09
C ARG A 253 -17.26 21.47 -36.61
N ARG A 254 -18.48 20.90 -36.55
CA ARG A 254 -19.69 21.53 -37.11
C ARG A 254 -20.09 22.72 -36.26
N GLN A 255 -20.08 22.57 -34.93
CA GLN A 255 -20.35 23.67 -34.02
C GLN A 255 -19.29 24.77 -34.13
N LEU A 256 -18.01 24.41 -34.28
CA LEU A 256 -16.94 25.39 -34.50
C LEU A 256 -17.17 26.21 -35.79
N GLU A 257 -17.59 25.58 -36.89
CA GLU A 257 -17.94 26.27 -38.13
C GLU A 257 -19.14 27.22 -37.97
N GLU A 258 -20.21 26.72 -37.34
CA GLU A 258 -21.45 27.47 -37.12
C GLU A 258 -21.22 28.71 -36.24
N MET A 259 -20.50 28.52 -35.13
CA MET A 259 -20.24 29.58 -34.15
C MET A 259 -19.22 30.61 -34.66
N THR A 260 -18.27 30.19 -35.51
CA THR A 260 -17.37 31.12 -36.20
C THR A 260 -18.13 31.96 -37.23
N GLY A 261 -19.03 31.33 -37.99
CA GLY A 261 -19.95 32.03 -38.91
C GLY A 261 -19.26 32.81 -40.04
N TYR A 262 -17.96 32.59 -40.28
CA TYR A 262 -17.17 33.31 -41.28
C TYR A 262 -17.29 32.66 -42.66
N LYS A 263 -17.69 33.43 -43.67
CA LYS A 263 -18.00 32.91 -45.02
C LYS A 263 -17.21 33.57 -46.15
N ASP A 264 -16.40 34.60 -45.91
CA ASP A 264 -15.85 35.39 -47.02
C ASP A 264 -14.67 34.69 -47.70
N TYR A 265 -13.79 34.09 -46.90
CA TYR A 265 -12.54 33.47 -47.33
C TYR A 265 -12.28 32.12 -46.61
N PRO A 266 -11.35 31.29 -47.13
CA PRO A 266 -10.83 30.13 -46.41
C PRO A 266 -10.19 30.54 -45.09
N TYR A 267 -10.37 29.74 -44.06
CA TYR A 267 -9.78 30.00 -42.75
C TYR A 267 -9.38 28.71 -42.04
N MET A 268 -8.38 28.82 -41.18
CA MET A 268 -7.85 27.74 -40.38
C MET A 268 -7.97 28.05 -38.90
N VAL A 269 -8.52 27.12 -38.14
CA VAL A 269 -8.59 27.19 -36.68
C VAL A 269 -7.49 26.32 -36.11
N VAL A 270 -6.63 26.91 -35.27
CA VAL A 270 -5.62 26.21 -34.48
C VAL A 270 -6.10 26.17 -33.05
N ALA A 271 -6.41 24.98 -32.55
CA ALA A 271 -6.81 24.74 -31.17
C ALA A 271 -5.66 24.03 -30.43
N ASN A 272 -5.17 24.68 -29.39
CA ASN A 272 -4.14 24.15 -28.51
C ASN A 272 -4.79 23.65 -27.23
N TYR A 273 -4.47 22.42 -26.84
CA TYR A 273 -4.90 21.79 -25.60
C TYR A 273 -3.69 21.52 -24.74
N LYS A 274 -3.81 21.79 -23.44
CA LYS A 274 -2.83 21.37 -22.44
C LYS A 274 -3.38 20.18 -21.67
N SER A 275 -2.49 19.28 -21.25
CA SER A 275 -2.81 18.18 -20.35
C SER A 275 -1.72 17.99 -19.32
N LEU A 276 -2.09 17.55 -18.13
CA LEU A 276 -1.14 17.28 -17.04
C LEU A 276 -0.59 15.86 -17.13
N TYR A 277 0.61 15.66 -16.61
CA TYR A 277 1.18 14.32 -16.44
C TYR A 277 0.24 13.44 -15.64
N LYS A 278 0.14 12.18 -16.06
CA LYS A 278 -0.67 11.18 -15.39
C LYS A 278 0.06 9.85 -15.41
N MET A 279 -0.05 9.15 -14.29
CA MET A 279 0.49 7.82 -14.14
C MET A 279 -0.46 6.79 -14.75
N ASP A 280 0.12 5.72 -15.30
CA ASP A 280 -0.65 4.53 -15.63
C ASP A 280 -1.18 3.93 -14.31
N VAL A 281 -2.51 3.86 -14.15
CA VAL A 281 -3.20 3.30 -12.97
C VAL A 281 -2.93 1.81 -12.89
N LEU A 282 -2.56 1.33 -11.71
CA LEU A 282 -2.24 -0.08 -11.48
C LEU A 282 -3.17 -0.69 -10.44
N THR A 283 -3.72 -1.86 -10.75
CA THR A 283 -4.41 -2.69 -9.76
C THR A 283 -3.43 -3.63 -9.06
N GLY A 284 -3.74 -4.05 -7.83
CA GLY A 284 -2.86 -4.92 -7.03
C GLY A 284 -2.48 -6.23 -7.73
N ASP A 285 -3.38 -6.78 -8.54
CA ASP A 285 -3.18 -8.06 -9.23
C ASP A 285 -2.21 -7.95 -10.40
N GLU A 286 -2.21 -6.81 -11.11
CA GLU A 286 -1.34 -6.53 -12.26
C GLU A 286 0.12 -6.32 -11.85
N ILE A 287 0.38 -5.94 -10.60
CA ILE A 287 1.73 -5.67 -10.11
C ILE A 287 2.53 -6.97 -10.02
N THR A 288 3.57 -7.03 -10.86
CA THR A 288 4.55 -8.11 -10.97
C THR A 288 5.96 -7.51 -11.16
N LEU A 289 7.01 -8.29 -10.86
CA LEU A 289 8.40 -7.83 -11.03
C LEU A 289 8.71 -7.47 -12.50
N ASP A 290 8.15 -8.20 -13.46
CA ASP A 290 8.32 -7.90 -14.90
C ASP A 290 7.69 -6.56 -15.28
N LEU A 291 6.47 -6.28 -14.81
CA LEU A 291 5.81 -4.99 -15.04
C LEU A 291 6.62 -3.84 -14.44
N ILE A 292 7.16 -4.02 -13.24
CA ILE A 292 7.97 -3.01 -12.54
C ILE A 292 9.23 -2.70 -13.34
N GLU A 293 9.95 -3.72 -13.84
CA GLU A 293 11.15 -3.48 -14.67
C GLU A 293 10.82 -2.82 -16.01
N LYS A 294 9.72 -3.22 -16.66
CA LYS A 294 9.24 -2.55 -17.88
C LYS A 294 8.91 -1.08 -17.62
N ARG A 295 8.22 -0.77 -16.53
CA ARG A 295 7.92 0.63 -16.14
C ARG A 295 9.20 1.41 -15.89
N LYS A 296 10.16 0.83 -15.17
CA LYS A 296 11.46 1.46 -14.92
C LYS A 296 12.20 1.81 -16.22
N GLN A 297 12.25 0.91 -17.19
CA GLN A 297 12.86 1.17 -18.50
C GLN A 297 12.10 2.26 -19.27
N LYS A 298 10.75 2.19 -19.29
CA LYS A 298 9.90 3.21 -19.93
C LYS A 298 10.16 4.61 -19.37
N ILE A 299 10.19 4.74 -18.04
CA ILE A 299 10.42 6.02 -17.35
C ILE A 299 11.86 6.52 -17.57
N GLN A 300 12.85 5.64 -17.53
CA GLN A 300 14.25 6.00 -17.82
C GLN A 300 14.39 6.57 -19.24
N ALA A 301 13.85 5.87 -20.25
CA ALA A 301 13.87 6.32 -21.63
C ALA A 301 13.13 7.66 -21.81
N ALA A 302 11.98 7.84 -21.14
CA ALA A 302 11.23 9.09 -21.18
C ALA A 302 12.03 10.26 -20.60
N TYR A 303 12.78 10.03 -19.52
CA TYR A 303 13.63 11.06 -18.91
C TYR A 303 14.84 11.41 -19.78
N GLU A 304 15.54 10.41 -20.33
CA GLU A 304 16.67 10.61 -21.25
C GLU A 304 16.26 11.38 -22.52
N GLN A 305 15.02 11.18 -22.97
CA GLN A 305 14.41 11.90 -24.11
C GLN A 305 13.78 13.25 -23.72
N GLN A 306 13.93 13.71 -22.47
CA GLN A 306 13.37 14.96 -21.96
C GLN A 306 11.84 15.06 -22.08
N LEU A 307 11.14 13.92 -22.05
CA LEU A 307 9.67 13.84 -22.12
C LEU A 307 9.00 14.03 -20.75
N ILE A 308 9.78 13.94 -19.67
CA ILE A 308 9.39 14.23 -18.28
C ILE A 308 10.51 15.04 -17.62
N ASN A 309 10.15 15.86 -16.63
CA ASN A 309 11.13 16.62 -15.85
C ASN A 309 11.74 15.80 -14.70
N ASP A 310 12.79 16.35 -14.11
CA ASP A 310 13.53 15.76 -12.98
C ASP A 310 12.63 15.41 -11.79
N GLU A 311 11.66 16.27 -11.48
CA GLU A 311 10.75 16.05 -10.35
C GLU A 311 9.82 14.86 -10.62
N THR A 312 9.19 14.79 -11.79
CA THR A 312 8.32 13.66 -12.17
C THR A 312 9.13 12.37 -12.23
N TYR A 313 10.33 12.41 -12.80
CA TYR A 313 11.23 11.26 -12.85
C TYR A 313 11.64 10.77 -11.45
N ARG A 314 11.95 11.69 -10.52
CA ARG A 314 12.23 11.36 -9.12
C ARG A 314 11.03 10.66 -8.47
N GLN A 315 9.83 11.21 -8.61
CA GLN A 315 8.61 10.64 -8.02
C GLN A 315 8.32 9.24 -8.58
N GLU A 316 8.43 9.04 -9.90
CA GLU A 316 8.27 7.73 -10.54
C GLU A 316 9.28 6.71 -10.01
N LYS A 317 10.56 7.09 -9.86
CA LYS A 317 11.59 6.20 -9.33
C LYS A 317 11.26 5.75 -7.91
N LEU A 318 10.83 6.68 -7.06
CA LEU A 318 10.43 6.39 -5.69
C LEU A 318 9.17 5.51 -5.63
N PHE A 319 8.23 5.72 -6.55
CA PHE A 319 7.04 4.89 -6.67
C PHE A 319 7.37 3.48 -7.16
N ILE A 320 8.31 3.33 -8.10
CA ILE A 320 8.82 2.02 -8.54
C ILE A 320 9.42 1.25 -7.36
N GLU A 321 10.19 1.90 -6.48
CA GLU A 321 10.70 1.28 -5.25
C GLU A 321 9.57 0.83 -4.32
N TYR A 322 8.51 1.64 -4.19
CA TYR A 322 7.32 1.30 -3.42
C TYR A 322 6.56 0.09 -4.01
N LEU A 323 6.42 0.01 -5.34
CA LEU A 323 5.84 -1.14 -6.03
C LEU A 323 6.65 -2.42 -5.82
N ARG A 324 7.99 -2.32 -5.75
CA ARG A 324 8.86 -3.47 -5.43
C ARG A 324 8.56 -4.00 -4.03
N SER A 325 8.44 -3.13 -3.02
CA SER A 325 8.06 -3.55 -1.67
C SER A 325 6.68 -4.23 -1.62
N PHE A 326 5.72 -3.72 -2.39
CA PHE A 326 4.41 -4.38 -2.52
C PHE A 326 4.52 -5.75 -3.21
N ALA A 327 5.33 -5.88 -4.25
CA ALA A 327 5.55 -7.16 -4.93
C ALA A 327 6.22 -8.21 -4.01
N ASP A 328 7.21 -7.80 -3.21
CA ASP A 328 7.86 -8.65 -2.20
C ASP A 328 6.83 -9.15 -1.18
N MET A 329 5.97 -8.25 -0.69
CA MET A 329 4.86 -8.61 0.20
C MET A 329 3.93 -9.65 -0.42
N LYS A 330 3.54 -9.46 -1.69
CA LYS A 330 2.68 -10.38 -2.44
C LYS A 330 3.33 -11.75 -2.66
N GLN A 331 4.64 -11.79 -2.89
CA GLN A 331 5.40 -13.04 -3.00
C GLN A 331 5.41 -13.81 -1.66
N ASN A 332 5.64 -13.11 -0.55
CA ASN A 332 5.58 -13.71 0.79
C ASN A 332 4.16 -14.20 1.11
N LEU A 333 3.13 -13.45 0.71
CA LEU A 333 1.72 -13.85 0.84
C LEU A 333 1.39 -15.13 0.06
N ASN A 334 1.85 -15.24 -1.19
CA ASN A 334 1.64 -16.43 -2.01
C ASN A 334 2.33 -17.65 -1.39
N THR A 335 3.58 -17.48 -0.92
CA THR A 335 4.33 -18.52 -0.22
C THR A 335 3.62 -18.96 1.07
N TYR A 336 3.12 -18.01 1.85
CA TYR A 336 2.33 -18.29 3.05
C TYR A 336 1.05 -19.08 2.71
N ARG A 337 0.27 -18.66 1.70
CA ARG A 337 -0.97 -19.35 1.30
C ARG A 337 -0.73 -20.80 0.85
N LEU A 338 0.39 -21.06 0.15
CA LEU A 338 0.79 -22.41 -0.26
C LEU A 338 1.16 -23.28 0.96
N ASN A 339 1.93 -22.73 1.90
CA ASN A 339 2.43 -23.47 3.06
C ASN A 339 1.39 -23.64 4.18
N TYR A 340 0.43 -22.71 4.28
CA TYR A 340 -0.67 -22.79 5.24
C TYR A 340 -1.47 -24.09 5.05
N ARG A 341 -1.64 -24.54 3.81
CA ARG A 341 -2.30 -25.83 3.48
C ARG A 341 -1.49 -27.05 3.92
N ASN A 342 -0.18 -26.92 4.06
CA ASN A 342 0.74 -28.01 4.44
C ASN A 342 1.02 -28.07 5.95
N ASN A 343 0.43 -27.16 6.74
CA ASN A 343 0.37 -27.16 8.20
C ASN A 343 1.72 -27.20 8.97
N SER A 344 2.77 -26.58 8.42
CA SER A 344 4.05 -26.41 9.13
C SER A 344 4.10 -25.09 9.90
N ALA A 345 4.01 -25.15 11.23
CA ALA A 345 3.93 -23.96 12.10
C ALA A 345 5.14 -23.03 11.98
N ASP A 346 6.37 -23.56 12.02
CA ASP A 346 7.61 -22.75 11.93
C ASP A 346 7.75 -22.05 10.58
N ILE A 347 7.38 -22.73 9.49
CA ILE A 347 7.40 -22.17 8.13
C ILE A 347 6.32 -21.09 8.00
N ASN A 348 5.13 -21.33 8.55
CA ASN A 348 4.03 -20.36 8.52
C ASN A 348 4.38 -19.10 9.32
N ALA A 349 4.97 -19.23 10.51
CA ALA A 349 5.42 -18.10 11.32
C ALA A 349 6.50 -17.27 10.60
N LYS A 350 7.47 -17.92 9.95
CA LYS A 350 8.51 -17.23 9.15
C LYS A 350 7.91 -16.45 7.97
N ASN A 351 7.02 -17.07 7.19
CA ASN A 351 6.39 -16.40 6.06
C ASN A 351 5.49 -15.25 6.52
N LEU A 352 4.71 -15.46 7.59
CA LEU A 352 3.86 -14.42 8.18
C LEU A 352 4.68 -13.23 8.68
N PHE A 353 5.82 -13.49 9.32
CA PHE A 353 6.75 -12.45 9.74
C PHE A 353 7.32 -11.67 8.53
N GLY A 354 7.69 -12.36 7.45
CA GLY A 354 8.09 -11.71 6.20
C GLY A 354 7.01 -10.80 5.62
N ILE A 355 5.74 -11.21 5.66
CA ILE A 355 4.60 -10.36 5.23
C ILE A 355 4.48 -9.12 6.14
N VAL A 356 4.59 -9.30 7.46
CA VAL A 356 4.52 -8.22 8.46
C VAL A 356 5.63 -7.20 8.26
N GLN A 357 6.87 -7.64 8.01
CA GLN A 357 8.00 -6.76 7.72
C GLN A 357 7.76 -5.94 6.46
N GLU A 358 7.33 -6.59 5.39
CA GLU A 358 7.08 -5.92 4.11
C GLU A 358 5.92 -4.93 4.17
N TYR A 359 4.84 -5.30 4.86
CA TYR A 359 3.71 -4.41 5.07
C TYR A 359 4.07 -3.20 5.95
N LYS A 360 4.88 -3.38 7.00
CA LYS A 360 5.42 -2.27 7.81
C LYS A 360 6.31 -1.36 6.95
N ARG A 361 7.20 -1.94 6.13
CA ARG A 361 8.08 -1.20 5.21
C ARG A 361 7.27 -0.37 4.22
N LEU A 362 6.25 -0.97 3.59
CA LEU A 362 5.33 -0.28 2.68
C LEU A 362 4.68 0.93 3.35
N LYS A 363 4.10 0.73 4.54
CA LYS A 363 3.51 1.79 5.35
C LYS A 363 4.51 2.90 5.71
N GLY A 364 5.73 2.53 6.07
CA GLY A 364 6.79 3.49 6.39
C GLY A 364 7.24 4.32 5.18
N ILE A 365 7.36 3.70 4.00
CA ILE A 365 7.67 4.41 2.75
C ILE A 365 6.55 5.41 2.44
N PHE A 366 5.28 5.01 2.55
CA PHE A 366 4.15 5.90 2.30
C PHE A 366 4.19 7.14 3.20
N ASP A 367 4.35 6.97 4.52
CA ASP A 367 4.45 8.08 5.48
C ASP A 367 5.63 9.00 5.17
N ALA A 368 6.79 8.41 4.82
CA ALA A 368 7.99 9.17 4.50
C ALA A 368 7.77 10.05 3.27
N ARG A 369 7.14 9.52 2.21
CA ARG A 369 6.80 10.30 1.01
C ARG A 369 5.75 11.38 1.29
N GLN A 370 4.75 11.07 2.12
CA GLN A 370 3.74 12.05 2.51
C GLN A 370 4.36 13.24 3.27
N LYS A 371 5.36 12.99 4.12
CA LYS A 371 6.11 14.03 4.82
C LYS A 371 7.06 14.80 3.89
N GLU A 372 7.83 14.09 3.07
CA GLU A 372 8.82 14.66 2.15
C GLU A 372 8.17 15.60 1.12
N PHE A 373 7.01 15.21 0.59
CA PHE A 373 6.33 15.90 -0.51
C PHE A 373 5.02 16.57 -0.10
N ALA A 374 4.88 16.95 1.16
CA ALA A 374 3.66 17.57 1.71
C ALA A 374 3.22 18.84 0.95
N LYS A 375 4.18 19.60 0.39
CA LYS A 375 3.94 20.86 -0.35
C LYS A 375 4.10 20.74 -1.86
N ASN A 376 4.41 19.55 -2.38
CA ASN A 376 4.69 19.33 -3.79
C ASN A 376 3.38 18.99 -4.54
N SER A 377 2.97 19.84 -5.48
CA SER A 377 1.72 19.68 -6.24
C SER A 377 1.68 18.37 -7.03
N THR A 378 2.77 18.03 -7.72
CA THR A 378 2.93 16.77 -8.46
C THR A 378 2.64 15.56 -7.59
N TYR A 379 3.21 15.50 -6.39
CA TYR A 379 2.92 14.40 -5.48
C TYR A 379 1.47 14.41 -5.00
N GLN A 380 0.95 15.56 -4.55
CA GLN A 380 -0.40 15.63 -3.97
C GLN A 380 -1.50 15.27 -4.97
N ASN A 381 -1.37 15.72 -6.23
CA ASN A 381 -2.41 15.60 -7.23
C ASN A 381 -2.30 14.32 -8.06
N ILE A 382 -1.08 13.83 -8.31
CA ILE A 382 -0.83 12.69 -9.19
C ILE A 382 -0.45 11.45 -8.38
N PHE A 383 0.66 11.49 -7.63
CA PHE A 383 1.24 10.27 -7.05
C PHE A 383 0.53 9.77 -5.80
N ARG A 384 0.08 10.67 -4.92
CA ARG A 384 -0.45 10.32 -3.59
C ARG A 384 -1.59 9.30 -3.66
N LYS A 385 -2.54 9.50 -4.58
CA LYS A 385 -3.67 8.58 -4.76
C LYS A 385 -3.22 7.19 -5.19
N GLU A 386 -2.20 7.10 -6.04
CA GLU A 386 -1.65 5.81 -6.46
C GLU A 386 -0.97 5.07 -5.31
N TYR A 387 -0.21 5.77 -4.46
CA TYR A 387 0.32 5.16 -3.24
C TYR A 387 -0.79 4.65 -2.31
N GLU A 388 -1.85 5.44 -2.10
CA GLU A 388 -3.03 5.09 -1.30
C GLU A 388 -3.76 3.86 -1.86
N ASN A 389 -3.91 3.78 -3.19
CA ASN A 389 -4.53 2.64 -3.87
C ASN A 389 -3.76 1.34 -3.63
N ILE A 390 -2.43 1.36 -3.80
CA ILE A 390 -1.60 0.17 -3.55
C ILE A 390 -1.61 -0.22 -2.08
N LEU A 391 -1.58 0.74 -1.15
CA LEU A 391 -1.69 0.45 0.28
C LEU A 391 -3.05 -0.17 0.61
N THR A 392 -4.13 0.32 0.00
CA THR A 392 -5.48 -0.23 0.18
C THR A 392 -5.56 -1.67 -0.34
N ASN A 393 -4.93 -1.97 -1.48
CA ASN A 393 -4.83 -3.34 -1.97
C ASN A 393 -4.04 -4.24 -1.01
N ALA A 394 -2.95 -3.74 -0.42
CA ALA A 394 -2.20 -4.47 0.59
C ALA A 394 -3.05 -4.78 1.82
N ASP A 395 -3.81 -3.78 2.29
CA ASP A 395 -4.76 -3.91 3.40
C ASP A 395 -5.81 -4.99 3.14
N LEU A 396 -6.37 -5.04 1.92
CA LEU A 396 -7.37 -6.03 1.52
C LEU A 396 -6.78 -7.46 1.49
N TYR A 397 -5.55 -7.61 1.01
CA TYR A 397 -4.88 -8.92 1.00
C TYR A 397 -4.64 -9.49 2.39
N LEU A 398 -4.45 -8.63 3.39
CA LEU A 398 -4.27 -9.04 4.78
C LEU A 398 -5.58 -9.36 5.51
N GLU A 399 -6.75 -9.09 4.93
CA GLU A 399 -8.04 -9.52 5.50
C GLU A 399 -8.39 -10.98 5.12
N GLY A 400 -7.49 -11.69 4.42
CA GLY A 400 -7.76 -13.03 3.89
C GLY A 400 -7.95 -14.13 4.94
N ASP A 401 -7.32 -14.02 6.11
CA ASP A 401 -7.49 -14.95 7.24
C ASP A 401 -7.15 -14.29 8.59
N HIS A 402 -7.39 -15.02 9.68
CA HIS A 402 -7.19 -14.52 11.04
C HIS A 402 -5.73 -14.16 11.36
N ASN A 403 -4.75 -14.92 10.86
CA ASN A 403 -3.33 -14.65 11.13
C ASN A 403 -2.85 -13.42 10.35
N LEU A 404 -3.27 -13.29 9.10
CA LEU A 404 -2.96 -12.10 8.29
C LEU A 404 -3.60 -10.83 8.88
N LYS A 405 -4.85 -10.93 9.34
CA LYS A 405 -5.55 -9.83 9.98
C LYS A 405 -4.88 -9.41 11.29
N ASN A 406 -4.43 -10.36 12.08
CA ASN A 406 -3.66 -10.09 13.29
C ASN A 406 -2.28 -9.52 12.95
N GLY A 407 -1.64 -9.95 11.86
CA GLY A 407 -0.41 -9.37 11.35
C GLY A 407 -0.56 -7.88 10.99
N LYS A 408 -1.67 -7.53 10.31
CA LYS A 408 -2.05 -6.12 10.05
C LYS A 408 -2.23 -5.33 11.34
N MET A 409 -2.95 -5.90 12.32
CA MET A 409 -3.18 -5.26 13.61
C MET A 409 -1.88 -5.07 14.42
N LEU A 410 -0.97 -6.03 14.35
CA LEU A 410 0.37 -5.94 14.95
C LEU A 410 1.16 -4.78 14.31
N VAL A 411 1.22 -4.68 12.98
CA VAL A 411 1.93 -3.57 12.31
C VAL A 411 1.34 -2.22 12.69
N ASN A 412 0.01 -2.09 12.75
CA ASN A 412 -0.63 -0.85 13.19
C ASN A 412 -0.28 -0.50 14.64
N THR A 413 -0.32 -1.48 15.53
CA THR A 413 0.03 -1.28 16.95
C THR A 413 1.49 -0.88 17.10
N LEU A 414 2.42 -1.49 16.35
CA LEU A 414 3.83 -1.10 16.34
C LEU A 414 4.03 0.33 15.86
N ARG A 415 3.37 0.71 14.75
CA ARG A 415 3.44 2.09 14.24
C ARG A 415 2.89 3.11 15.24
N GLU A 416 1.82 2.78 15.96
CA GLU A 416 1.28 3.64 17.03
C GLU A 416 2.27 3.76 18.21
N LEU A 417 2.87 2.66 18.65
CA LEU A 417 3.88 2.64 19.72
C LEU A 417 5.14 3.44 19.38
N GLU A 418 5.58 3.39 18.12
CA GLU A 418 6.76 4.12 17.63
C GLU A 418 6.50 5.63 17.48
N ASN A 419 5.31 6.02 17.00
CA ASN A 419 5.00 7.43 16.72
C ASN A 419 4.40 8.17 17.91
N ASP A 420 3.68 7.49 18.81
CA ASP A 420 3.12 8.08 20.04
C ASP A 420 3.38 7.17 21.26
N PRO A 421 4.60 7.21 21.83
CA PRO A 421 4.91 6.42 23.01
C PRO A 421 4.07 6.81 24.25
N LYS A 422 3.50 8.01 24.28
CA LYS A 422 2.75 8.52 25.45
C LYS A 422 1.33 7.97 25.51
N SER A 423 0.75 7.60 24.37
CA SER A 423 -0.63 7.09 24.33
C SER A 423 -0.82 5.78 25.09
N TRP A 424 0.26 5.05 25.41
CA TRP A 424 0.25 3.71 26.00
C TRP A 424 0.70 3.66 27.46
N ASN A 425 0.71 4.78 28.17
CA ASN A 425 1.20 4.83 29.56
C ASN A 425 0.23 4.28 30.62
N THR A 426 -0.99 3.88 30.25
CA THR A 426 -1.95 3.30 31.22
C THR A 426 -1.93 1.77 31.19
N PRO A 427 -2.14 1.09 32.33
CA PRO A 427 -2.15 -0.37 32.41
C PRO A 427 -3.09 -1.04 31.40
N GLU A 428 -4.29 -0.51 31.20
CA GLU A 428 -5.32 -1.09 30.32
C GLU A 428 -4.89 -1.02 28.85
N LYS A 429 -4.22 0.07 28.47
CA LYS A 429 -3.76 0.25 27.11
C LYS A 429 -2.55 -0.63 26.83
N ARG A 430 -1.59 -0.73 27.77
CA ARG A 430 -0.46 -1.67 27.62
C ARG A 430 -0.95 -3.10 27.48
N GLU A 431 -1.93 -3.49 28.27
CA GLU A 431 -2.55 -4.82 28.20
C GLU A 431 -3.18 -5.08 26.82
N ALA A 432 -3.92 -4.09 26.29
CA ALA A 432 -4.50 -4.17 24.95
C ALA A 432 -3.43 -4.22 23.84
N ALA A 433 -2.32 -3.46 23.98
CA ALA A 433 -1.19 -3.55 23.04
C ALA A 433 -0.53 -4.94 23.09
N LEU A 434 -0.25 -5.46 24.28
CA LEU A 434 0.33 -6.80 24.47
C LEU A 434 -0.58 -7.89 23.89
N ALA A 435 -1.90 -7.75 24.05
CA ALA A 435 -2.87 -8.65 23.42
C ALA A 435 -2.74 -8.68 21.89
N ARG A 436 -2.47 -7.53 21.26
CA ARG A 436 -2.29 -7.41 19.80
C ARG A 436 -0.91 -7.86 19.34
N LEU A 437 0.14 -7.57 20.11
CA LEU A 437 1.51 -7.99 19.80
C LEU A 437 1.68 -9.51 19.89
N HIS A 438 1.01 -10.15 20.85
CA HIS A 438 0.98 -11.60 21.01
C HIS A 438 -0.16 -12.29 20.23
N ALA A 439 -0.86 -11.56 19.34
CA ALA A 439 -1.98 -12.11 18.56
C ALA A 439 -1.54 -12.97 17.37
N ILE A 440 -0.26 -12.90 16.99
CA ILE A 440 0.34 -13.76 15.98
C ILE A 440 1.49 -14.56 16.59
N GLU A 441 1.65 -15.78 16.09
CA GLU A 441 2.81 -16.59 16.41
C GLU A 441 4.01 -16.09 15.59
N LEU A 442 4.95 -15.46 16.28
CA LEU A 442 6.20 -15.00 15.68
C LEU A 442 7.23 -16.14 15.66
N PRO A 443 8.19 -16.12 14.73
CA PRO A 443 9.37 -16.99 14.77
C PRO A 443 10.09 -16.90 16.12
N LYS A 444 10.91 -17.92 16.40
CA LYS A 444 11.72 -17.93 17.63
C LYS A 444 12.57 -16.66 17.75
N PRO A 445 12.85 -16.18 18.98
CA PRO A 445 13.57 -14.93 19.22
C PRO A 445 14.88 -14.81 18.43
N GLU A 446 15.62 -15.91 18.24
CA GLU A 446 16.89 -15.91 17.51
C GLU A 446 16.72 -15.48 16.04
N VAL A 447 15.59 -15.85 15.43
CA VAL A 447 15.24 -15.48 14.05
C VAL A 447 14.73 -14.04 13.98
N LEU A 448 13.97 -13.59 14.99
CA LEU A 448 13.48 -12.21 15.06
C LEU A 448 14.63 -11.22 15.20
N THR A 449 15.58 -11.50 16.10
CA THR A 449 16.75 -10.64 16.36
C THR A 449 17.72 -10.54 15.19
N ALA A 450 17.61 -11.40 14.19
CA ALA A 450 18.41 -11.30 12.96
C ALA A 450 17.98 -10.13 12.05
N SER A 451 16.81 -9.51 12.32
CA SER A 451 16.29 -8.37 11.57
C SER A 451 16.06 -7.16 12.46
N VAL A 452 16.23 -5.95 11.90
CA VAL A 452 16.02 -4.70 12.63
C VAL A 452 14.55 -4.57 13.09
N GLU A 453 13.61 -5.01 12.26
CA GLU A 453 12.19 -5.00 12.58
C GLU A 453 11.85 -5.99 13.70
N GLY A 454 12.41 -7.20 13.67
CA GLY A 454 12.17 -8.19 14.71
C GLY A 454 12.78 -7.78 16.05
N GLU A 455 13.98 -7.20 16.05
CA GLU A 455 14.58 -6.60 17.26
C GLU A 455 13.70 -5.49 17.83
N ALA A 456 13.16 -4.61 16.97
CA ALA A 456 12.25 -3.54 17.41
C ALA A 456 10.98 -4.11 18.08
N ILE A 457 10.39 -5.18 17.54
CA ILE A 457 9.22 -5.86 18.13
C ILE A 457 9.57 -6.42 19.51
N VAL A 458 10.66 -7.17 19.61
CA VAL A 458 11.11 -7.77 20.88
C VAL A 458 11.34 -6.69 21.94
N ARG A 459 12.09 -5.64 21.59
CA ARG A 459 12.40 -4.52 22.50
C ARG A 459 11.15 -3.77 22.96
N LEU A 460 10.23 -3.46 22.06
CA LEU A 460 8.99 -2.74 22.39
C LEU A 460 8.07 -3.61 23.26
N THR A 461 7.95 -4.89 22.93
CA THR A 461 7.16 -5.86 23.73
C THR A 461 7.73 -5.96 25.13
N GLN A 462 9.04 -6.18 25.27
CA GLN A 462 9.70 -6.27 26.57
C GLN A 462 9.50 -5.01 27.41
N LYS A 463 9.66 -3.82 26.80
CA LYS A 463 9.42 -2.55 27.50
C LYS A 463 7.99 -2.44 28.04
N LEU A 464 6.99 -2.84 27.25
CA LEU A 464 5.59 -2.84 27.69
C LEU A 464 5.36 -3.83 28.82
N GLU A 465 5.93 -5.04 28.72
CA GLU A 465 5.81 -6.07 29.76
C GLU A 465 6.49 -5.65 31.08
N GLU A 466 7.66 -5.01 31.02
CA GLU A 466 8.35 -4.48 32.21
C GLU A 466 7.53 -3.39 32.91
N GLN A 467 6.97 -2.45 32.15
CA GLN A 467 6.10 -1.41 32.70
C GLN A 467 4.82 -2.01 33.29
N GLN A 468 4.21 -2.97 32.62
CA GLN A 468 3.02 -3.65 33.10
C GLN A 468 3.29 -4.42 34.40
N TYR A 469 4.42 -5.12 34.47
CA TYR A 469 4.86 -5.81 35.67
C TYR A 469 5.07 -4.84 36.83
N ALA A 470 5.83 -3.77 36.62
CA ALA A 470 6.19 -2.80 37.65
C ALA A 470 4.95 -2.13 38.28
N GLU A 471 3.98 -1.74 37.45
CA GLU A 471 2.81 -1.01 37.90
C GLU A 471 1.71 -1.93 38.47
N VAL A 472 1.48 -3.09 37.85
CA VAL A 472 0.31 -3.94 38.15
C VAL A 472 0.64 -5.12 39.07
N PHE A 473 1.82 -5.72 38.94
CA PHE A 473 2.13 -7.01 39.58
C PHE A 473 3.19 -6.91 40.69
N GLN A 474 4.15 -6.00 40.58
CA GLN A 474 5.34 -5.98 41.43
C GLN A 474 5.01 -5.93 42.93
N LYS A 475 4.05 -5.10 43.33
CA LYS A 475 3.64 -4.97 44.75
C LYS A 475 3.02 -6.27 45.28
N ASP A 476 2.14 -6.89 44.51
CA ASP A 476 1.46 -8.14 44.92
C ASP A 476 2.46 -9.31 44.98
N VAL A 477 3.39 -9.36 44.02
CA VAL A 477 4.49 -10.32 43.97
C VAL A 477 5.39 -10.18 45.19
N GLN A 478 5.86 -8.96 45.50
CA GLN A 478 6.70 -8.71 46.68
C GLN A 478 5.97 -9.03 47.98
N ARG A 479 4.69 -8.66 48.07
CA ARG A 479 3.84 -8.96 49.22
C ARG A 479 3.75 -10.47 49.46
N LEU A 480 3.42 -11.26 48.43
CA LEU A 480 3.33 -12.72 48.55
C LEU A 480 4.68 -13.37 48.87
N GLY A 481 5.77 -12.82 48.31
CA GLY A 481 7.14 -13.26 48.63
C GLY A 481 7.48 -13.08 50.11
N SER A 482 7.05 -11.97 50.73
CA SER A 482 7.30 -11.66 52.15
C SER A 482 6.32 -12.26 53.15
N THR A 483 5.14 -12.70 52.69
CA THR A 483 4.07 -13.19 53.56
C THR A 483 4.34 -14.65 53.96
N GLU A 484 4.05 -15.00 55.22
CA GLU A 484 4.13 -16.38 55.69
C GLU A 484 3.08 -17.26 55.01
N ALA A 485 3.48 -18.45 54.55
CA ALA A 485 2.61 -19.35 53.81
C ALA A 485 1.79 -20.21 54.77
N ASN A 486 0.47 -19.97 54.81
CA ASN A 486 -0.48 -20.68 55.66
C ASN A 486 -1.89 -20.69 55.02
N ASP A 487 -2.88 -21.23 55.73
CA ASP A 487 -4.26 -21.34 55.24
C ASP A 487 -4.93 -19.97 55.03
N GLU A 488 -4.58 -18.95 55.83
CA GLU A 488 -5.15 -17.60 55.76
C GLU A 488 -4.62 -16.79 54.57
N THR A 489 -3.38 -17.06 54.15
CA THR A 489 -2.70 -16.33 53.09
C THR A 489 -2.86 -16.98 51.71
N MET A 490 -3.42 -18.20 51.68
CA MET A 490 -3.74 -18.94 50.46
C MET A 490 -4.67 -18.20 49.47
N PRO A 491 -5.74 -17.50 49.89
CA PRO A 491 -6.55 -16.68 48.99
C PRO A 491 -5.74 -15.60 48.23
N GLN A 492 -4.71 -15.02 48.86
CA GLN A 492 -3.86 -14.01 48.21
C GLN A 492 -3.04 -14.63 47.07
N ARG A 493 -2.56 -15.86 47.25
CA ARG A 493 -1.89 -16.63 46.20
C ARG A 493 -2.82 -16.91 45.01
N ASN A 494 -4.06 -17.33 45.29
CA ASN A 494 -5.05 -17.62 44.24
C ASN A 494 -5.43 -16.36 43.45
N ALA A 495 -5.67 -15.25 44.13
CA ALA A 495 -5.98 -13.98 43.48
C ALA A 495 -4.86 -13.51 42.54
N LEU A 496 -3.59 -13.66 42.96
CA LEU A 496 -2.45 -13.31 42.12
C LEU A 496 -2.31 -14.25 40.91
N LEU A 497 -2.57 -15.55 41.08
CA LEU A 497 -2.56 -16.53 39.98
C LEU A 497 -3.63 -16.22 38.93
N GLU A 498 -4.85 -15.91 39.38
CA GLU A 498 -5.96 -15.55 38.50
C GLU A 498 -5.70 -14.23 37.76
N LYS A 499 -5.16 -13.23 38.47
CA LYS A 499 -4.75 -11.96 37.87
C LYS A 499 -3.68 -12.16 36.78
N ALA A 500 -2.71 -13.04 37.02
CA ALA A 500 -1.67 -13.35 36.03
C ALA A 500 -2.21 -14.17 34.84
N SER A 501 -3.11 -15.13 35.08
CA SER A 501 -3.67 -15.97 34.02
C SER A 501 -4.51 -15.14 33.03
N ALA A 502 -5.21 -14.11 33.52
CA ALA A 502 -5.98 -13.16 32.72
C ALA A 502 -5.11 -12.22 31.87
N SER A 503 -3.91 -11.84 32.36
CA SER A 503 -3.03 -10.90 31.65
C SER A 503 -2.33 -11.52 30.44
N LYS A 504 -2.17 -10.82 29.32
CA LYS A 504 -1.41 -11.16 28.12
C LYS A 504 0.10 -10.88 28.23
N CYS A 505 0.57 -10.28 29.33
CA CYS A 505 2.00 -10.09 29.60
C CYS A 505 2.67 -11.44 29.93
N GLN A 506 3.56 -11.92 29.05
CA GLN A 506 4.21 -13.22 29.22
C GLN A 506 5.22 -13.18 30.37
N ALA A 507 6.10 -12.19 30.41
CA ALA A 507 7.06 -12.03 31.49
C ALA A 507 6.39 -11.86 32.87
N CYS A 508 5.22 -11.20 32.93
CA CYS A 508 4.46 -11.07 34.18
C CYS A 508 3.96 -12.43 34.68
N ARG A 509 3.44 -13.27 33.78
CA ARG A 509 3.01 -14.64 34.11
C ARG A 509 4.15 -15.50 34.63
N GLU A 510 5.31 -15.41 34.00
CA GLU A 510 6.50 -16.17 34.41
C GLU A 510 6.98 -15.77 35.80
N LYS A 511 7.17 -14.48 36.06
CA LYS A 511 7.57 -13.96 37.37
C LYS A 511 6.57 -14.31 38.47
N VAL A 512 5.27 -14.24 38.18
CA VAL A 512 4.22 -14.65 39.14
C VAL A 512 4.28 -16.16 39.40
N ARG A 513 4.46 -16.99 38.37
CA ARG A 513 4.60 -18.45 38.53
C ARG A 513 5.79 -18.82 39.41
N GLU A 514 6.91 -18.13 39.25
CA GLU A 514 8.11 -18.35 40.08
C GLU A 514 7.80 -18.12 41.57
N VAL A 515 7.17 -17.00 41.90
CA VAL A 515 6.81 -16.66 43.28
C VAL A 515 5.72 -17.56 43.85
N ILE A 516 4.75 -17.99 43.04
CA ILE A 516 3.76 -18.99 43.46
C ILE A 516 4.41 -20.34 43.74
N THR A 517 5.40 -20.74 42.93
CA THR A 517 6.14 -21.99 43.13
C THR A 517 6.91 -21.95 44.45
N ASP A 518 7.55 -20.83 44.76
CA ASP A 518 8.21 -20.62 46.06
C ASP A 518 7.22 -20.63 47.23
N TYR A 519 6.09 -19.93 47.10
CA TYR A 519 5.03 -19.94 48.11
C TYR A 519 4.53 -21.36 48.40
N ASN A 520 4.28 -22.17 47.37
CA ASN A 520 3.81 -23.54 47.54
C ASN A 520 4.83 -24.40 48.31
N LYS A 521 6.14 -24.26 48.05
CA LYS A 521 7.18 -24.95 48.81
C LYS A 521 7.17 -24.56 50.30
N ARG A 522 6.97 -23.28 50.59
CA ARG A 522 6.85 -22.77 51.98
C ARG A 522 5.58 -23.28 52.66
N TYR A 523 4.47 -23.34 51.93
CA TYR A 523 3.19 -23.88 52.39
C TYR A 523 3.25 -25.38 52.70
N ASP A 524 3.89 -26.17 51.84
CA ASP A 524 4.10 -27.61 52.08
C ASP A 524 4.94 -27.84 53.35
N SER A 525 5.93 -26.99 53.58
CA SER A 525 6.75 -27.00 54.80
C SER A 525 5.93 -26.64 56.05
N PHE A 526 5.02 -25.66 55.96
CA PHE A 526 4.08 -25.32 57.03
C PHE A 526 3.15 -26.50 57.35
N LYS A 527 2.56 -27.12 56.31
CA LYS A 527 1.70 -28.30 56.48
C LYS A 527 2.44 -29.50 57.06
N LEU A 528 3.70 -29.69 56.70
CA LEU A 528 4.54 -30.73 57.29
C LEU A 528 4.73 -30.52 58.79
N LYS A 529 5.05 -29.30 59.22
CA LYS A 529 5.16 -28.96 60.65
C LYS A 529 3.84 -29.21 61.39
N GLN A 530 2.71 -28.83 60.81
CA GLN A 530 1.38 -29.08 61.39
C GLN A 530 1.09 -30.58 61.50
N ALA A 531 1.41 -31.36 60.47
CA ALA A 531 1.20 -32.80 60.44
C ALA A 531 2.09 -33.53 61.47
N LEU A 532 3.35 -33.11 61.64
CA LEU A 532 4.25 -33.63 62.66
C LEU A 532 3.77 -33.29 64.08
N LYS A 533 3.24 -32.09 64.32
CA LYS A 533 2.64 -31.74 65.62
C LYS A 533 1.41 -32.61 65.92
N LYS A 534 0.53 -32.81 64.93
CA LYS A 534 -0.62 -33.72 65.07
C LYS A 534 -0.18 -35.17 65.31
N LYS A 535 0.92 -35.60 64.70
CA LYS A 535 1.52 -36.91 64.95
C LYS A 535 1.89 -37.07 66.43
N GLU A 536 2.59 -36.10 66.99
CA GLU A 536 3.00 -36.11 68.39
C GLU A 536 1.77 -36.18 69.33
N GLU A 537 0.73 -35.38 69.05
CA GLU A 537 -0.53 -35.42 69.79
C GLU A 537 -1.23 -36.79 69.68
N LEU A 538 -1.26 -37.39 68.48
CA LEU A 538 -1.83 -38.72 68.26
C LEU A 538 -1.01 -39.83 68.91
N ASN A 539 0.32 -39.71 68.95
CA ASN A 539 1.21 -40.68 69.59
C ASN A 539 0.97 -40.71 71.10
N GLN A 540 0.89 -39.55 71.74
CA GLN A 540 0.57 -39.45 73.17
C GLN A 540 -0.83 -40.03 73.48
N HIS A 541 -1.80 -39.77 72.61
CA HIS A 541 -3.15 -40.34 72.75
C HIS A 541 -3.17 -41.86 72.52
N ALA A 542 -2.43 -42.36 71.53
CA ALA A 542 -2.27 -43.78 71.25
C ALA A 542 -1.61 -44.51 72.43
N GLU A 543 -0.54 -43.94 73.00
CA GLU A 543 0.13 -44.48 74.18
C GLU A 543 -0.81 -44.59 75.38
N ALA A 544 -1.54 -43.52 75.70
CA ALA A 544 -2.54 -43.53 76.76
C ALA A 544 -3.64 -44.57 76.53
N THR A 545 -4.09 -44.73 75.27
CA THR A 545 -5.06 -45.73 74.84
C THR A 545 -4.52 -47.15 75.02
N VAL A 546 -3.28 -47.43 74.59
CA VAL A 546 -2.60 -48.71 74.79
C VAL A 546 -2.56 -49.05 76.28
N PHE A 547 -2.06 -48.15 77.13
CA PHE A 547 -2.00 -48.40 78.57
C PHE A 547 -3.38 -48.67 79.20
N LYS A 548 -4.37 -47.83 78.87
CA LYS A 548 -5.74 -47.95 79.38
C LYS A 548 -6.38 -49.29 79.00
N PHE A 549 -6.31 -49.67 77.72
CA PHE A 549 -6.98 -50.86 77.24
C PHE A 549 -6.17 -52.13 77.46
N LEU A 550 -4.84 -52.08 77.58
CA LEU A 550 -4.02 -53.22 78.00
C LEU A 550 -4.36 -53.62 79.45
N LYS A 551 -4.47 -52.64 80.37
CA LYS A 551 -4.90 -52.91 81.76
C LYS A 551 -6.29 -53.56 81.79
N ARG A 552 -7.23 -53.07 80.98
CA ARG A 552 -8.59 -53.63 80.86
C ARG A 552 -8.63 -55.01 80.22
N GLN A 553 -7.84 -55.25 79.17
CA GLN A 553 -7.75 -56.53 78.48
C GLN A 553 -7.20 -57.62 79.41
N LEU A 554 -6.18 -57.31 80.22
CA LEU A 554 -5.65 -58.22 81.25
C LEU A 554 -6.68 -58.51 82.35
N CYS A 555 -7.45 -57.50 82.77
CA CYS A 555 -8.53 -57.69 83.73
C CYS A 555 -9.63 -58.61 83.18
N ILE A 556 -10.09 -58.37 81.94
CA ILE A 556 -11.07 -59.22 81.26
C ILE A 556 -10.53 -60.65 81.15
N GLU A 557 -9.26 -60.83 80.79
CA GLU A 557 -8.61 -62.14 80.70
C GLU A 557 -8.63 -62.87 82.05
N ASN A 558 -8.29 -62.19 83.15
CA ASN A 558 -8.33 -62.76 84.50
C ASN A 558 -9.76 -63.12 84.95
N ASN A 559 -10.74 -62.27 84.61
CA ASN A 559 -12.16 -62.52 84.91
C ASN A 559 -12.69 -63.72 84.12
N LEU A 560 -12.33 -63.83 82.84
CA LEU A 560 -12.66 -64.97 81.99
C LEU A 560 -12.04 -66.27 82.51
N GLN A 561 -10.77 -66.25 82.92
CA GLN A 561 -10.10 -67.41 83.53
C GLN A 561 -10.81 -67.87 84.82
N THR A 562 -11.23 -66.93 85.67
CA THR A 562 -11.95 -67.24 86.92
C THR A 562 -13.36 -67.79 86.65
N ALA A 563 -14.07 -67.23 85.67
CA ALA A 563 -15.39 -67.71 85.25
C ALA A 563 -15.33 -69.12 84.61
N SER A 564 -14.26 -69.40 83.86
CA SER A 564 -14.04 -70.72 83.24
C SER A 564 -13.73 -71.83 84.25
N ALA A 565 -13.23 -71.48 85.44
CA ALA A 565 -12.91 -72.43 86.51
C ALA A 565 -14.14 -72.91 87.31
N THR A 566 -15.35 -72.38 87.06
CA THR A 566 -16.50 -72.54 87.98
C THR A 566 -17.78 -73.19 87.44
N THR A 567 -17.97 -73.56 86.16
CA THR A 567 -19.30 -74.09 85.71
C THR A 567 -19.37 -74.91 84.39
N ASP A 568 -20.51 -75.63 84.24
CA ASP A 568 -21.00 -76.65 83.25
C ASP A 568 -21.03 -76.29 81.72
N ASP A 569 -21.02 -77.35 80.89
CA ASP A 569 -20.93 -77.46 79.40
C ASP A 569 -21.76 -76.49 78.51
N ALA A 570 -22.77 -75.79 79.01
CA ALA A 570 -23.58 -74.84 78.22
C ALA A 570 -23.01 -73.40 78.19
N LEU A 571 -22.07 -73.08 79.10
CA LEU A 571 -21.38 -71.78 79.13
C LEU A 571 -20.16 -71.72 78.18
N ASP A 572 -19.72 -72.85 77.63
CA ASP A 572 -18.46 -72.98 76.88
C ASP A 572 -18.42 -72.17 75.58
N GLN A 573 -19.51 -72.12 74.81
CA GLN A 573 -19.54 -71.36 73.54
C GLN A 573 -19.52 -69.84 73.77
N TYR A 574 -20.16 -69.37 74.84
CA TYR A 574 -20.17 -67.96 75.22
C TYR A 574 -18.79 -67.52 75.73
N ILE A 575 -18.19 -68.29 76.65
CA ILE A 575 -16.85 -68.04 77.18
C ILE A 575 -15.81 -68.09 76.04
N SER A 576 -15.90 -69.08 75.13
CA SER A 576 -15.02 -69.18 73.96
C SER A 576 -15.12 -67.95 73.04
N ARG A 577 -16.33 -67.46 72.76
CA ARG A 577 -16.56 -66.24 71.97
C ARG A 577 -16.01 -64.99 72.68
N MET A 578 -16.09 -64.91 74.00
CA MET A 578 -15.50 -63.81 74.77
C MET A 578 -13.96 -63.86 74.76
N HIS A 579 -13.35 -65.05 74.85
CA HIS A 579 -11.90 -65.19 74.67
C HIS A 579 -11.45 -64.79 73.25
N GLU A 580 -12.19 -65.18 72.21
CA GLU A 580 -11.89 -64.76 70.83
C GLU A 580 -11.92 -63.24 70.69
N LYS A 581 -12.95 -62.57 71.22
CA LYS A 581 -13.06 -61.10 71.17
C LYS A 581 -12.04 -60.39 72.06
N ASN A 582 -11.66 -60.97 73.21
CA ASN A 582 -10.58 -60.43 74.04
C ASN A 582 -9.21 -60.57 73.36
N ALA A 583 -8.99 -61.68 72.64
CA ALA A 583 -7.79 -61.89 71.85
C ALA A 583 -7.73 -60.95 70.63
N GLU A 584 -8.86 -60.66 69.98
CA GLU A 584 -8.97 -59.62 68.94
C GLU A 584 -8.63 -58.23 69.50
N LEU A 585 -9.17 -57.84 70.66
CA LEU A 585 -8.80 -56.60 71.34
C LEU A 585 -7.29 -56.56 71.64
N GLY A 586 -6.72 -57.65 72.17
CA GLY A 586 -5.27 -57.76 72.44
C GLY A 586 -4.42 -57.59 71.18
N LYS A 587 -4.83 -58.18 70.05
CA LYS A 587 -4.16 -57.99 68.75
C LYS A 587 -4.22 -56.54 68.27
N SER A 588 -5.38 -55.88 68.38
CA SER A 588 -5.51 -54.47 67.98
C SER A 588 -4.70 -53.54 68.88
N ILE A 589 -4.57 -53.83 70.18
CA ILE A 589 -3.68 -53.09 71.12
C ILE A 589 -2.22 -53.28 70.73
N GLN A 590 -1.78 -54.51 70.43
CA GLN A 590 -0.41 -54.78 69.98
C GLN A 590 -0.08 -54.06 68.67
N MET A 591 -1.03 -54.03 67.73
CA MET A 591 -0.87 -53.32 66.47
C MET A 591 -0.79 -51.80 66.68
N LEU A 592 -1.58 -51.24 67.60
CA LEU A 592 -1.50 -49.83 67.99
C LEU A 592 -0.15 -49.48 68.63
N ASP A 593 0.33 -50.30 69.56
CA ASP A 593 1.64 -50.12 70.22
C ASP A 593 2.80 -50.19 69.22
N ALA A 594 2.75 -51.17 68.30
CA ALA A 594 3.75 -51.29 67.24
C ALA A 594 3.75 -50.08 66.30
N MET A 595 2.58 -49.53 65.95
CA MET A 595 2.49 -48.33 65.12
C MET A 595 2.97 -47.08 65.85
N ASN A 596 2.65 -46.93 67.13
CA ASN A 596 3.01 -45.75 67.94
C ASN A 596 4.53 -45.58 68.08
N LYS A 597 5.29 -46.68 68.08
CA LYS A 597 6.75 -46.72 68.21
C LYS A 597 7.52 -46.33 66.93
N VAL A 598 6.83 -46.00 65.84
CA VAL A 598 7.47 -45.63 64.57
C VAL A 598 7.92 -44.15 64.59
N GLU A 599 9.24 -43.93 64.47
CA GLU A 599 9.82 -42.58 64.36
C GLU A 599 9.74 -42.05 62.91
N LEU A 600 9.30 -40.80 62.76
CA LEU A 600 9.12 -40.12 61.47
C LEU A 600 9.59 -38.66 61.61
N SER A 601 10.89 -38.42 61.69
CA SER A 601 11.44 -37.08 61.92
C SER A 601 11.71 -36.30 60.63
N GLU A 602 11.79 -36.94 59.46
CA GLU A 602 12.20 -36.31 58.19
C GLU A 602 11.44 -36.80 56.94
N GLU A 603 10.19 -37.25 57.09
CA GLU A 603 9.42 -37.78 55.97
C GLU A 603 8.63 -36.73 55.17
N ARG A 604 8.32 -37.03 53.90
CA ARG A 604 7.44 -36.21 53.05
C ARG A 604 6.06 -36.05 53.69
N LEU A 605 5.44 -34.88 53.51
CA LEU A 605 4.11 -34.53 54.05
C LEU A 605 3.07 -35.65 53.85
N ASP A 606 2.98 -36.21 52.65
CA ASP A 606 2.01 -37.25 52.32
C ASP A 606 2.13 -38.49 53.21
N LYS A 607 3.36 -38.90 53.54
CA LYS A 607 3.61 -40.06 54.40
C LYS A 607 3.23 -39.78 55.85
N VAL A 608 3.52 -38.57 56.35
CA VAL A 608 3.13 -38.16 57.71
C VAL A 608 1.60 -38.10 57.85
N LEU A 609 0.91 -37.59 56.82
CA LEU A 609 -0.55 -37.57 56.78
C LEU A 609 -1.15 -38.98 56.74
N GLU A 610 -0.59 -39.87 55.90
CA GLU A 610 -1.02 -41.27 55.82
C GLU A 610 -0.79 -42.00 57.15
N TYR A 611 0.36 -41.78 57.79
CA TYR A 611 0.66 -42.33 59.11
C TYR A 611 -0.34 -41.83 60.17
N ASN A 612 -0.58 -40.52 60.23
CA ASN A 612 -1.55 -39.94 61.17
C ASN A 612 -2.95 -40.53 60.98
N ALA A 613 -3.39 -40.73 59.73
CA ALA A 613 -4.68 -41.34 59.43
C ALA A 613 -4.75 -42.81 59.89
N ARG A 614 -3.68 -43.58 59.65
CA ARG A 614 -3.58 -44.98 60.10
C ARG A 614 -3.56 -45.10 61.61
N LEU A 615 -2.76 -44.28 62.30
CA LEU A 615 -2.67 -44.27 63.76
C LEU A 615 -4.02 -43.92 64.39
N GLN A 616 -4.70 -42.89 63.86
CA GLN A 616 -6.03 -42.51 64.33
C GLN A 616 -7.07 -43.62 64.10
N HIS A 617 -7.04 -44.30 62.95
CA HIS A 617 -7.91 -45.45 62.69
C HIS A 617 -7.66 -46.59 63.69
N GLN A 618 -6.39 -46.88 63.99
CA GLN A 618 -6.03 -47.97 64.90
C GLN A 618 -6.46 -47.67 66.35
N VAL A 619 -6.36 -46.41 66.79
CA VAL A 619 -6.92 -45.97 68.09
C VAL A 619 -8.42 -46.27 68.15
N GLN A 620 -9.17 -45.87 67.12
CA GLN A 620 -10.62 -46.10 67.04
C GLN A 620 -10.97 -47.60 67.01
N GLU A 621 -10.15 -48.43 66.38
CA GLU A 621 -10.35 -49.88 66.33
C GLU A 621 -10.21 -50.51 67.71
N VAL A 622 -9.21 -50.11 68.51
CA VAL A 622 -9.04 -50.57 69.90
C VAL A 622 -10.24 -50.18 70.76
N GLU A 623 -10.69 -48.92 70.67
CA GLU A 623 -11.87 -48.44 71.40
C GLU A 623 -13.13 -49.23 71.02
N LYS A 624 -13.34 -49.44 69.72
CA LYS A 624 -14.49 -50.21 69.21
C LYS A 624 -14.46 -51.68 69.65
N ASN A 625 -13.30 -52.33 69.61
CA ASN A 625 -13.17 -53.73 70.02
C ASN A 625 -13.44 -53.89 71.52
N PHE A 626 -13.00 -52.92 72.33
CA PHE A 626 -13.38 -52.90 73.75
C PHE A 626 -14.87 -52.65 73.96
N GLU A 627 -15.48 -51.74 73.19
CA GLU A 627 -16.92 -51.46 73.32
C GLU A 627 -17.79 -52.66 72.91
N VAL A 628 -17.36 -53.45 71.93
CA VAL A 628 -17.99 -54.74 71.61
C VAL A 628 -17.93 -55.68 72.80
N LEU A 629 -16.79 -55.82 73.48
CA LEU A 629 -16.68 -56.63 74.70
C LEU A 629 -17.57 -56.11 75.83
N TYR A 630 -17.56 -54.79 76.05
CA TYR A 630 -18.34 -54.14 77.10
C TYR A 630 -19.86 -54.27 76.88
N THR A 631 -20.31 -54.22 75.62
CA THR A 631 -21.73 -54.41 75.27
C THR A 631 -22.18 -55.86 75.36
N LEU A 632 -21.27 -56.82 75.10
CA LEU A 632 -21.53 -58.25 75.27
C LEU A 632 -21.66 -58.62 76.74
N ASP A 633 -20.75 -58.13 77.60
CA ASP A 633 -20.79 -58.41 79.04
C ASP A 633 -20.18 -57.28 79.88
N LYS A 634 -21.05 -56.52 80.53
CA LYS A 634 -20.64 -55.43 81.41
C LYS A 634 -19.98 -55.93 82.70
N GLY A 635 -20.33 -57.11 83.18
CA GLY A 635 -19.82 -57.67 84.44
C GLY A 635 -18.40 -58.23 84.28
N LEU A 636 -18.10 -58.85 83.14
CA LEU A 636 -16.72 -59.25 82.81
C LEU A 636 -15.79 -58.04 82.61
N CYS A 637 -16.34 -56.89 82.19
CA CYS A 637 -15.62 -55.66 81.95
C CYS A 637 -15.61 -54.68 83.15
N SER A 638 -16.28 -54.99 84.27
CA SER A 638 -16.31 -54.14 85.47
C SER A 638 -15.03 -54.32 86.28
N CYS A 639 -14.00 -53.62 85.85
CA CYS A 639 -12.72 -53.52 86.55
C CYS A 639 -12.76 -52.23 87.39
N ASP A 640 -13.28 -52.29 88.62
CA ASP A 640 -13.06 -51.22 89.60
C ASP A 640 -11.54 -51.06 89.81
N GLU A 641 -11.11 -49.85 90.16
CA GLU A 641 -9.70 -49.47 90.30
C GLU A 641 -8.93 -50.43 91.24
N ALA A 642 -8.43 -51.54 90.68
CA ALA A 642 -7.32 -52.26 91.24
C ALA A 642 -6.12 -51.32 91.10
N GLY A 643 -5.78 -50.68 92.22
CA GLY A 643 -4.65 -49.76 92.40
C GLY A 643 -3.35 -50.36 91.89
#